data_AF-A0A3B6PQV2-F1
#
_entry.id   AF-A0A3B6PQV2-F1
#
_cell.length_a   1.000
_cell.length_b   1.000
_cell.length_c   1.000
_cell.angle_alpha   90.00
_cell.angle_beta   90.00
_cell.angle_gamma   90.00
#
_symmetry.space_group_name_H-M   'P 1'
#
loop_
_entity.id
_entity.type
_entity.pdbx_description
1 polymer ?
#
loop_
_entity_poly.entity_id
_entity_poly.type
_entity_poly.pdbx_seq_one_letter_code
_entity_poly.pdbx_strand_id
1 'polypeptide(L)'
;MESPVKEEVGGELAMEIESSVTAEDWRRALSRVVPAVAVLRTTAPRAFDTEVAGASYATGFVVDKARGIILTNRHVVKPGPVVSEAMFVNREEIPVYPLYRDPVHDFGFFRYDPGAIKFLKYEEIPLDPEAASVGLEIRVVGNDSGEKVSILAGTLARLDREAPHYKKDGYNDFNTFYMQAASGTKGGSSGSPVVDCQGRAVALNAGSKSSSASAFFLPLERVVRALNLIRDCWDAFGIKSESVYIPRGTLQMTFQHKGFEETRRLGLRNETEQMVRLVSPAGETGMLVVDSVVPEGPAHKHLEPGDVLVHINGEICLKRYIHKRGRVDQTWEESVKRDLKDWNITKELAMDRGVWKVVTQFLAMETLLDDSVGKEVNLQIERGGVPLTVKLEVEDLHSITPNHFLEVSGAVIHPLSYQQARNFRFKCGLVYVAEAGYMLSRASVPRHSIIKKFAGEDIENLDDLIAVISKLSRGARVPLEYVKYTDRYRNKSVLVTIDQHGWYAPPQLYTRNDATGLWNAKLAIPLESPFVVSHRAGHMDANSNSVSPLTESSPMDLKCQHESENTADGCVKMQTDEEIAIDGSHSGEDSILEKKRRRVDEEIAAEGTISSFGDLDDMKDGALRHPSSVEGSDLARTISSNASLAEQVIEPALVMFEVHVPPICMLDGVHSQHFFGTGVIIYHSDCLGLVAVDRNTVAVSISDIMLSFAAYPIEIPAEVVFLHPVHNFALVAYDPSALGAGASVIRAAKLLPEPALRRGDSVYLVGLSRSLQATSRKSTITNPCTAVNIGSADCPRYRAINMEVIELDTDFGSSFSGILTDEQGRVQALWASFSTQLKYGCSSSEDHQFVRGIPIYAISQVLEKIISGTPGPFRLINGIRRPMPLVRLLEVELYPTLLSKARSYGLSDNWVQALAKKDPVRRQVLRVKGCLAGSKAEKLLEQGDMILAINKEPITCFLDIENACQKLDQSIDSDGLLNMTIFRQGKEIDLIVGTDVRDGNGSTRMVNWCGSIIQDPHSAVRALGFLPEEGHGVYVARWCHGSPVHRYGLYALQWIVEVNGQPTPDLESFIQVVKGLEDREFVRVKTVHLNGKPRVLTLKQDLHYWPTWELTFEPETDTWKRRTIKALQPTGA
;
A
#
# COMPACT_ATOMS: atom_id res chain seq x y z
N MET A 1 71.82 -6.90 -69.70
CA MET A 1 71.63 -5.85 -70.72
C MET A 1 70.24 -5.28 -70.48
N GLU A 2 70.05 -4.06 -69.98
CA GLU A 2 71.03 -3.10 -69.42
C GLU A 2 70.53 -2.57 -68.06
N SER A 3 71.20 -1.56 -67.48
CA SER A 3 71.15 -1.26 -66.04
C SER A 3 70.85 0.24 -65.73
N PRO A 4 71.29 0.93 -64.64
CA PRO A 4 70.32 1.59 -63.74
C PRO A 4 70.59 3.08 -63.36
N VAL A 5 69.62 3.73 -62.66
CA VAL A 5 69.75 4.89 -61.73
C VAL A 5 68.58 4.82 -60.71
N LYS A 6 68.61 5.04 -59.37
CA LYS A 6 69.62 5.25 -58.29
C LYS A 6 69.58 6.64 -57.58
N GLU A 7 69.28 6.62 -56.26
CA GLU A 7 69.27 7.76 -55.28
C GLU A 7 68.30 8.94 -55.52
N GLU A 8 67.95 9.84 -54.57
CA GLU A 8 68.23 10.01 -53.10
C GLU A 8 66.89 10.43 -52.39
N VAL A 9 66.47 9.87 -51.24
CA VAL A 9 66.70 10.26 -49.81
C VAL A 9 65.79 11.38 -49.23
N GLY A 10 65.22 11.09 -48.04
CA GLY A 10 64.55 12.05 -47.12
C GLY A 10 63.00 11.95 -47.07
N GLY A 11 62.33 11.81 -45.92
CA GLY A 11 62.79 11.39 -44.58
C GLY A 11 62.22 12.21 -43.41
N GLU A 12 61.07 11.81 -42.85
CA GLU A 12 60.60 12.27 -41.53
C GLU A 12 59.73 11.21 -40.84
N LEU A 13 59.85 11.04 -39.52
CA LEU A 13 59.08 10.03 -38.76
C LEU A 13 57.81 10.65 -38.16
N ALA A 14 56.65 10.16 -38.60
CA ALA A 14 55.43 10.20 -37.79
C ALA A 14 55.34 8.90 -36.97
N MET A 15 55.49 8.97 -35.64
CA MET A 15 55.19 7.84 -34.75
C MET A 15 53.69 7.79 -34.45
N GLU A 16 52.93 7.11 -35.32
CA GLU A 16 51.56 6.72 -35.01
C GLU A 16 51.57 5.58 -33.97
N ILE A 17 51.28 5.91 -32.71
CA ILE A 17 51.03 4.91 -31.66
C ILE A 17 49.51 4.70 -31.56
N GLU A 18 48.94 3.98 -32.52
CA GLU A 18 47.63 3.35 -32.33
C GLU A 18 47.80 2.08 -31.48
N SER A 19 47.72 2.25 -30.15
CA SER A 19 47.67 1.13 -29.22
C SER A 19 46.30 0.44 -29.29
N SER A 20 46.10 -0.41 -30.29
CA SER A 20 44.87 -1.19 -30.46
C SER A 20 44.60 -2.07 -29.22
N VAL A 21 43.41 -1.89 -28.64
CA VAL A 21 43.00 -2.60 -27.41
C VAL A 21 42.84 -4.08 -27.71
N THR A 22 43.59 -4.94 -27.03
CA THR A 22 43.55 -6.38 -27.32
C THR A 22 42.46 -7.09 -26.52
N ALA A 23 41.99 -8.23 -27.03
CA ALA A 23 41.10 -9.12 -26.28
C ALA A 23 41.75 -9.69 -24.99
N GLU A 24 43.08 -9.69 -24.90
CA GLU A 24 43.81 -10.14 -23.70
C GLU A 24 43.79 -9.07 -22.60
N ASP A 25 43.83 -7.79 -22.95
CA ASP A 25 43.69 -6.71 -21.97
C ASP A 25 42.30 -6.71 -21.35
N TRP A 26 41.26 -6.92 -22.16
CA TRP A 26 39.89 -7.14 -21.66
C TRP A 26 39.77 -8.36 -20.74
N ARG A 27 40.43 -9.50 -21.04
CA ARG A 27 40.48 -10.66 -20.13
C ARG A 27 41.13 -10.28 -18.80
N ARG A 28 42.28 -9.60 -18.85
CA ARG A 28 43.05 -9.17 -17.66
C ARG A 28 42.21 -8.23 -16.78
N ALA A 29 41.60 -7.20 -17.38
CA ALA A 29 40.71 -6.26 -16.69
C ALA A 29 39.52 -6.98 -16.03
N LEU A 30 38.81 -7.82 -16.79
CA LEU A 30 37.65 -8.56 -16.26
C LEU A 30 38.04 -9.56 -15.16
N SER A 31 39.22 -10.16 -15.22
CA SER A 31 39.71 -11.08 -14.17
C SER A 31 39.93 -10.40 -12.81
N ARG A 32 40.26 -9.09 -12.80
CA ARG A 32 40.36 -8.28 -11.57
C ARG A 32 39.00 -7.71 -11.16
N VAL A 33 38.21 -7.23 -12.13
CA VAL A 33 36.93 -6.54 -11.90
C VAL A 33 35.83 -7.49 -11.39
N VAL A 34 35.65 -8.66 -12.03
CA VAL A 34 34.52 -9.56 -11.71
C VAL A 34 34.50 -10.00 -10.23
N PRO A 35 35.62 -10.42 -9.59
CA PRO A 35 35.65 -10.74 -8.15
C PRO A 35 35.30 -9.56 -7.21
N ALA A 36 35.45 -8.32 -7.66
CA ALA A 36 35.19 -7.11 -6.88
C ALA A 36 33.73 -6.62 -6.98
N VAL A 37 32.91 -7.25 -7.83
CA VAL A 37 31.48 -6.95 -8.00
C VAL A 37 30.65 -7.90 -7.15
N ALA A 38 29.66 -7.34 -6.45
CA ALA A 38 28.72 -8.08 -5.60
C ALA A 38 27.26 -7.78 -6.00
N VAL A 39 26.40 -8.79 -5.81
CA VAL A 39 24.95 -8.64 -5.92
C VAL A 39 24.43 -8.10 -4.60
N LEU A 40 23.78 -6.94 -4.62
CA LEU A 40 23.15 -6.34 -3.45
C LEU A 40 21.69 -6.80 -3.36
N ARG A 41 21.36 -7.55 -2.30
CA ARG A 41 19.98 -7.87 -1.91
C ARG A 41 19.52 -6.86 -0.87
N THR A 42 18.55 -6.02 -1.25
CA THR A 42 18.08 -4.91 -0.41
C THR A 42 16.61 -5.10 -0.09
N THR A 43 16.20 -4.68 1.10
CA THR A 43 14.78 -4.69 1.51
C THR A 43 14.51 -3.45 2.33
N ALA A 44 13.47 -2.70 1.95
CA ALA A 44 13.02 -1.49 2.64
C ALA A 44 11.82 -1.85 3.53
N PRO A 45 11.96 -1.88 4.87
CA PRO A 45 10.90 -2.30 5.80
C PRO A 45 9.69 -1.37 5.90
N ARG A 46 9.80 -0.14 5.42
CA ARG A 46 8.76 0.91 5.39
C ARG A 46 8.90 1.73 4.12
N ALA A 47 7.80 2.31 3.65
CA ALA A 47 7.84 3.36 2.62
C ALA A 47 8.46 4.65 3.19
N PHE A 48 9.19 5.41 2.38
CA PHE A 48 9.87 6.64 2.79
C PHE A 48 10.28 7.49 1.57
N ASP A 49 10.20 8.82 1.67
CA ASP A 49 10.54 9.79 0.62
C ASP A 49 9.73 9.54 -0.68
N THR A 50 10.35 8.84 -1.64
CA THR A 50 9.82 8.50 -2.96
C THR A 50 9.61 6.99 -3.15
N GLU A 51 9.96 6.18 -2.14
CA GLU A 51 10.07 4.73 -2.23
C GLU A 51 9.02 4.00 -1.37
N VAL A 52 8.55 2.85 -1.86
CA VAL A 52 7.61 1.97 -1.16
C VAL A 52 8.33 0.81 -0.45
N ALA A 53 7.70 0.23 0.57
CA ALA A 53 8.21 -0.97 1.22
C ALA A 53 8.30 -2.14 0.22
N GLY A 54 9.42 -2.86 0.21
CA GLY A 54 9.68 -3.87 -0.82
C GLY A 54 11.03 -4.56 -0.71
N ALA A 55 11.32 -5.48 -1.62
CA ALA A 55 12.62 -6.15 -1.76
C ALA A 55 13.12 -6.01 -3.20
N SER A 56 14.42 -5.77 -3.37
CA SER A 56 15.04 -5.48 -4.68
C SER A 56 16.44 -6.07 -4.78
N TYR A 57 16.82 -6.43 -6.02
CA TYR A 57 18.15 -6.89 -6.39
C TYR A 57 18.86 -5.81 -7.21
N ALA A 58 20.13 -5.60 -6.93
CA ALA A 58 20.97 -4.63 -7.63
C ALA A 58 22.43 -5.11 -7.67
N THR A 59 23.29 -4.29 -8.26
CA THR A 59 24.75 -4.50 -8.29
C THR A 59 25.46 -3.45 -7.42
N GLY A 60 26.62 -3.80 -6.88
CA GLY A 60 27.57 -2.85 -6.31
C GLY A 60 28.99 -3.37 -6.46
N PHE A 61 29.99 -2.53 -6.23
CA PHE A 61 31.40 -2.92 -6.37
C PHE A 61 32.32 -2.28 -5.34
N VAL A 62 33.40 -2.97 -4.98
CA VAL A 62 34.35 -2.51 -3.96
C VAL A 62 35.24 -1.38 -4.51
N VAL A 63 35.24 -0.25 -3.81
CA VAL A 63 36.03 0.96 -4.14
C VAL A 63 37.10 1.31 -3.08
N ASP A 64 36.99 0.71 -1.91
CA ASP A 64 38.05 0.69 -0.89
C ASP A 64 37.99 -0.65 -0.15
N LYS A 65 38.98 -1.51 -0.38
CA LYS A 65 39.05 -2.84 0.24
C LYS A 65 39.57 -2.78 1.68
N ALA A 66 40.47 -1.84 1.98
CA ALA A 66 41.07 -1.71 3.30
C ALA A 66 40.05 -1.25 4.36
N ARG A 67 39.14 -0.35 3.98
CA ARG A 67 38.10 0.25 4.83
C ARG A 67 36.71 -0.39 4.63
N GLY A 68 36.57 -1.32 3.67
CA GLY A 68 35.35 -2.08 3.44
C GLY A 68 34.21 -1.25 2.84
N ILE A 69 34.45 -0.54 1.73
CA ILE A 69 33.47 0.34 1.07
C ILE A 69 33.04 -0.24 -0.29
N ILE A 70 31.72 -0.37 -0.47
CA ILE A 70 31.04 -0.72 -1.73
C ILE A 70 30.30 0.51 -2.26
N LEU A 71 30.44 0.79 -3.55
CA LEU A 71 29.70 1.81 -4.30
C LEU A 71 28.49 1.19 -5.02
N THR A 72 27.37 1.90 -5.02
CA THR A 72 26.14 1.59 -5.79
C THR A 72 25.27 2.85 -5.95
N ASN A 73 24.06 2.73 -6.49
CA ASN A 73 23.12 3.86 -6.64
C ASN A 73 22.42 4.26 -5.33
N ARG A 74 21.94 5.51 -5.24
CA ARG A 74 21.16 6.02 -4.07
C ARG A 74 19.88 5.21 -3.88
N HIS A 75 19.16 4.93 -4.97
CA HIS A 75 17.94 4.11 -4.93
C HIS A 75 18.19 2.63 -4.55
N VAL A 76 19.45 2.20 -4.47
CA VAL A 76 19.85 0.88 -3.95
C VAL A 76 20.20 0.98 -2.47
N VAL A 77 20.87 2.06 -2.03
CA VAL A 77 21.13 2.34 -0.60
C VAL A 77 19.84 2.66 0.16
N LYS A 78 18.82 3.19 -0.52
CA LYS A 78 17.52 3.66 0.00
C LYS A 78 17.62 4.96 0.83
N PRO A 79 16.71 5.93 0.63
CA PRO A 79 16.66 7.12 1.48
C PRO A 79 16.18 6.79 2.90
N GLY A 80 15.27 5.83 3.05
CA GLY A 80 14.67 5.40 4.32
C GLY A 80 15.40 4.25 5.03
N PRO A 81 14.67 3.45 5.84
CA PRO A 81 15.18 2.22 6.42
C PRO A 81 15.46 1.13 5.38
N VAL A 82 16.56 0.39 5.58
CA VAL A 82 16.95 -0.72 4.73
C VAL A 82 17.64 -1.82 5.54
N VAL A 83 17.49 -3.06 5.08
CA VAL A 83 18.31 -4.21 5.44
C VAL A 83 18.99 -4.69 4.16
N SER A 84 20.32 -4.82 4.17
CA SER A 84 21.10 -5.12 2.95
C SER A 84 22.12 -6.24 3.17
N GLU A 85 22.27 -7.09 2.17
CA GLU A 85 23.25 -8.18 2.12
C GLU A 85 23.96 -8.16 0.75
N ALA A 86 25.28 -8.31 0.75
CA ALA A 86 26.10 -8.42 -0.46
C ALA A 86 26.50 -9.88 -0.70
N MET A 87 26.14 -10.43 -1.86
CA MET A 87 26.53 -11.76 -2.32
C MET A 87 27.61 -11.61 -3.39
N PHE A 88 28.82 -12.10 -3.11
CA PHE A 88 29.93 -12.09 -4.07
C PHE A 88 29.84 -13.26 -5.07
N VAL A 89 30.70 -13.24 -6.09
CA VAL A 89 30.71 -14.23 -7.20
C VAL A 89 30.84 -15.69 -6.73
N ASN A 90 31.52 -15.94 -5.61
CA ASN A 90 31.65 -17.27 -5.00
C ASN A 90 30.47 -17.65 -4.06
N ARG A 91 29.43 -16.82 -3.99
CA ARG A 91 28.26 -16.96 -3.09
C ARG A 91 28.55 -16.85 -1.60
N GLU A 92 29.66 -16.22 -1.20
CA GLU A 92 29.76 -15.68 0.17
C GLU A 92 28.78 -14.50 0.31
N GLU A 93 27.86 -14.60 1.27
CA GLU A 93 26.86 -13.57 1.60
C GLU A 93 27.26 -12.87 2.91
N ILE A 94 27.40 -11.54 2.88
CA ILE A 94 27.77 -10.72 4.04
C ILE A 94 26.76 -9.59 4.29
N PRO A 95 26.51 -9.19 5.55
CA PRO A 95 25.68 -8.03 5.86
C PRO A 95 26.40 -6.74 5.46
N VAL A 96 25.66 -5.77 4.93
CA VAL A 96 26.20 -4.45 4.56
C VAL A 96 25.31 -3.32 5.07
N TYR A 97 25.93 -2.22 5.51
CA TYR A 97 25.25 -1.12 6.23
C TYR A 97 25.40 0.20 5.45
N PRO A 98 24.33 1.00 5.27
CA PRO A 98 24.44 2.32 4.66
C PRO A 98 25.50 3.18 5.36
N LEU A 99 26.46 3.68 4.58
CA LEU A 99 27.49 4.61 5.05
C LEU A 99 27.16 6.05 4.64
N TYR A 100 26.79 6.24 3.39
CA TYR A 100 26.40 7.52 2.83
C TYR A 100 25.42 7.31 1.68
N ARG A 101 24.55 8.28 1.46
CA ARG A 101 23.63 8.34 0.32
C ARG A 101 23.52 9.81 -0.08
N ASP A 102 23.75 10.14 -1.35
CA ASP A 102 23.61 11.53 -1.76
C ASP A 102 22.13 11.94 -1.73
N PRO A 103 21.77 13.15 -1.28
CA PRO A 103 20.36 13.52 -1.23
C PRO A 103 19.74 13.73 -2.62
N VAL A 104 20.54 14.12 -3.63
CA VAL A 104 20.08 14.59 -4.96
C VAL A 104 20.54 13.73 -6.12
N HIS A 105 21.73 13.11 -6.04
CA HIS A 105 22.31 12.29 -7.11
C HIS A 105 22.15 10.80 -6.83
N ASP A 106 22.05 9.99 -7.89
CA ASP A 106 21.80 8.57 -7.72
C ASP A 106 23.07 7.76 -7.36
N PHE A 107 23.79 8.12 -6.30
CA PHE A 107 24.89 7.32 -5.73
C PHE A 107 24.86 7.22 -4.21
N GLY A 108 25.50 6.16 -3.70
CA GLY A 108 25.73 5.97 -2.27
C GLY A 108 26.75 4.86 -1.98
N PHE A 109 27.15 4.78 -0.71
CA PHE A 109 28.13 3.85 -0.22
C PHE A 109 27.54 2.91 0.84
N PHE A 110 27.88 1.63 0.75
CA PHE A 110 27.68 0.62 1.79
C PHE A 110 29.02 0.31 2.47
N ARG A 111 29.03 0.19 3.80
CA ARG A 111 30.14 -0.36 4.58
C ARG A 111 29.93 -1.85 4.85
N TYR A 112 30.99 -2.64 4.75
CA TYR A 112 31.04 -4.06 5.10
C TYR A 112 32.28 -4.38 5.93
N ASP A 113 32.37 -5.62 6.45
CA ASP A 113 33.58 -6.14 7.08
C ASP A 113 34.37 -7.01 6.08
N PRO A 114 35.57 -6.59 5.62
CA PRO A 114 36.42 -7.42 4.78
C PRO A 114 36.86 -8.74 5.43
N GLY A 115 36.90 -8.81 6.76
CA GLY A 115 37.22 -10.04 7.52
C GLY A 115 36.13 -11.10 7.50
N ALA A 116 34.90 -10.73 7.10
CA ALA A 116 33.80 -11.68 6.94
C ALA A 116 33.97 -12.58 5.69
N ILE A 117 34.72 -12.13 4.69
CA ILE A 117 35.00 -12.85 3.43
C ILE A 117 36.20 -13.78 3.66
N LYS A 118 36.00 -15.09 3.54
CA LYS A 118 36.98 -16.12 3.93
C LYS A 118 37.64 -16.80 2.74
N PHE A 119 36.96 -16.89 1.61
CA PHE A 119 37.41 -17.71 0.47
C PHE A 119 37.69 -16.91 -0.79
N LEU A 120 37.04 -15.76 -1.00
CA LEU A 120 37.28 -14.93 -2.18
C LEU A 120 38.56 -14.09 -2.08
N LYS A 121 39.40 -14.16 -3.12
CA LYS A 121 40.43 -13.17 -3.40
C LYS A 121 39.93 -12.19 -4.47
N TYR A 122 39.91 -10.91 -4.13
CA TYR A 122 39.48 -9.80 -4.96
C TYR A 122 40.35 -8.57 -4.66
N GLU A 123 40.34 -7.58 -5.56
CA GLU A 123 40.99 -6.27 -5.39
C GLU A 123 39.91 -5.17 -5.42
N GLU A 124 40.26 -3.92 -5.15
CA GLU A 124 39.34 -2.78 -5.34
C GLU A 124 39.38 -2.28 -6.80
N ILE A 125 38.27 -1.71 -7.28
CA ILE A 125 38.19 -1.11 -8.61
C ILE A 125 38.58 0.37 -8.52
N PRO A 126 39.64 0.82 -9.22
CA PRO A 126 40.00 2.24 -9.24
C PRO A 126 38.90 3.07 -9.91
N LEU A 127 38.57 4.23 -9.34
CA LEU A 127 37.69 5.22 -9.97
C LEU A 127 38.53 6.21 -10.78
N ASP A 128 38.20 6.41 -12.05
CA ASP A 128 38.90 7.34 -12.96
C ASP A 128 37.91 8.05 -13.91
N PRO A 129 37.20 9.10 -13.45
CA PRO A 129 36.27 9.85 -14.30
C PRO A 129 36.95 10.55 -15.47
N GLU A 130 38.20 11.00 -15.31
CA GLU A 130 38.96 11.76 -16.32
C GLU A 130 39.30 10.91 -17.56
N ALA A 131 39.17 9.58 -17.48
CA ALA A 131 39.31 8.67 -18.61
C ALA A 131 38.07 8.60 -19.52
N ALA A 132 36.91 9.11 -19.09
CA ALA A 132 35.67 9.06 -19.86
C ALA A 132 35.76 9.95 -21.12
N SER A 133 35.64 9.34 -22.30
CA SER A 133 35.72 10.03 -23.60
C SER A 133 34.73 9.44 -24.60
N VAL A 134 34.22 10.27 -25.52
CA VAL A 134 33.35 9.81 -26.60
C VAL A 134 34.16 8.91 -27.54
N GLY A 135 33.64 7.72 -27.84
CA GLY A 135 34.34 6.66 -28.58
C GLY A 135 35.05 5.63 -27.69
N LEU A 136 35.12 5.82 -26.37
CA LEU A 136 35.72 4.85 -25.46
C LEU A 136 34.93 3.53 -25.44
N GLU A 137 35.62 2.41 -25.72
CA GLU A 137 35.10 1.08 -25.43
C GLU A 137 34.97 0.83 -23.93
N ILE A 138 33.81 0.34 -23.51
CA ILE A 138 33.49 0.04 -22.11
C ILE A 138 32.92 -1.37 -21.96
N ARG A 139 32.99 -1.91 -20.75
CA ARG A 139 32.20 -3.06 -20.32
C ARG A 139 31.41 -2.70 -19.06
N VAL A 140 30.13 -3.00 -19.03
CA VAL A 140 29.30 -2.96 -17.81
C VAL A 140 29.33 -4.35 -17.19
N VAL A 141 29.82 -4.46 -15.96
CA VAL A 141 29.96 -5.75 -15.25
C VAL A 141 29.01 -5.79 -14.07
N GLY A 142 27.98 -6.64 -14.10
CA GLY A 142 26.97 -6.66 -13.05
C GLY A 142 25.90 -7.72 -13.23
N ASN A 143 24.96 -7.81 -12.31
CA ASN A 143 23.95 -8.86 -12.32
C ASN A 143 22.87 -8.58 -13.39
N ASP A 144 22.50 -9.60 -14.17
CA ASP A 144 21.22 -9.59 -14.90
C ASP A 144 20.21 -10.40 -14.07
N SER A 145 19.14 -9.75 -13.63
CA SER A 145 17.92 -10.38 -13.09
C SER A 145 18.07 -11.35 -11.89
N GLY A 146 19.23 -11.41 -11.23
CA GLY A 146 19.43 -12.16 -9.99
C GLY A 146 20.31 -13.41 -10.10
N GLU A 147 20.51 -13.95 -11.32
CA GLU A 147 21.05 -15.31 -11.49
C GLU A 147 22.58 -15.40 -11.54
N LYS A 148 23.23 -14.53 -12.32
CA LYS A 148 24.68 -14.57 -12.65
C LYS A 148 25.21 -13.19 -13.02
N VAL A 149 26.51 -12.98 -12.78
CA VAL A 149 27.24 -11.81 -13.33
C VAL A 149 27.22 -11.87 -14.86
N SER A 150 26.64 -10.84 -15.46
CA SER A 150 26.67 -10.50 -16.88
C SER A 150 27.81 -9.51 -17.17
N ILE A 151 28.30 -9.52 -18.42
CA ILE A 151 29.31 -8.59 -18.92
C ILE A 151 28.78 -8.06 -20.24
N LEU A 152 28.37 -6.79 -20.27
CA LEU A 152 27.75 -6.16 -21.43
C LEU A 152 28.73 -5.18 -22.08
N ALA A 153 28.89 -5.28 -23.40
CA ALA A 153 29.74 -4.38 -24.17
C ALA A 153 28.97 -3.14 -24.63
N GLY A 154 29.68 -2.02 -24.75
CA GLY A 154 29.19 -0.78 -25.32
C GLY A 154 30.32 0.20 -25.61
N THR A 155 29.94 1.36 -26.14
CA THR A 155 30.84 2.47 -26.45
C THR A 155 30.20 3.77 -25.96
N LEU A 156 30.96 4.64 -25.28
CA LEU A 156 30.45 5.94 -24.84
C LEU A 156 30.14 6.82 -26.06
N ALA A 157 28.87 7.19 -26.22
CA ALA A 157 28.36 7.98 -27.34
C ALA A 157 28.10 9.45 -26.98
N ARG A 158 27.95 9.77 -25.69
CA ARG A 158 27.74 11.14 -25.17
C ARG A 158 28.17 11.24 -23.70
N LEU A 159 28.62 12.42 -23.27
CA LEU A 159 29.00 12.74 -21.88
C LEU A 159 28.14 13.86 -21.26
N ASP A 160 27.60 14.73 -22.12
CA ASP A 160 26.81 15.94 -21.85
C ASP A 160 25.29 15.69 -21.98
N ARG A 161 24.81 14.49 -21.62
CA ARG A 161 23.38 14.19 -21.72
C ARG A 161 22.61 14.77 -20.52
N GLU A 162 21.40 15.28 -20.75
CA GLU A 162 20.43 15.56 -19.69
C GLU A 162 20.15 14.31 -18.82
N ALA A 163 19.93 14.56 -17.52
CA ALA A 163 19.56 13.53 -16.55
C ALA A 163 18.25 12.80 -16.91
N PRO A 164 18.12 11.50 -16.58
CA PRO A 164 16.91 10.73 -16.87
C PRO A 164 15.71 11.16 -16.00
N HIS A 165 14.59 11.49 -16.65
CA HIS A 165 13.30 11.64 -16.00
C HIS A 165 12.58 10.28 -15.93
N TYR A 166 12.51 9.70 -14.74
CA TYR A 166 11.90 8.39 -14.46
C TYR A 166 10.39 8.49 -14.23
N LYS A 167 9.94 9.31 -13.26
CA LYS A 167 8.53 9.47 -12.85
C LYS A 167 8.27 10.87 -12.32
N LYS A 168 7.07 11.42 -12.56
CA LYS A 168 6.69 12.78 -12.13
C LYS A 168 6.53 12.91 -10.61
N ASP A 169 6.08 11.85 -9.96
CA ASP A 169 5.90 11.71 -8.50
C ASP A 169 7.13 11.09 -7.82
N GLY A 170 7.99 10.41 -8.57
CA GLY A 170 9.13 9.66 -8.04
C GLY A 170 10.45 10.45 -7.95
N TYR A 171 11.50 9.70 -7.65
CA TYR A 171 12.87 10.22 -7.66
C TYR A 171 13.34 10.56 -9.10
N ASN A 172 14.03 11.69 -9.26
CA ASN A 172 14.78 12.03 -10.48
C ASN A 172 16.03 12.84 -10.11
N ASP A 173 17.17 12.58 -10.75
CA ASP A 173 18.35 13.44 -10.66
C ASP A 173 18.10 14.81 -11.31
N PHE A 174 18.91 15.80 -10.95
CA PHE A 174 18.92 17.15 -11.53
C PHE A 174 20.25 17.84 -11.21
N ASN A 175 20.50 18.99 -11.84
CA ASN A 175 21.75 19.74 -11.72
C ASN A 175 23.00 18.87 -12.01
N THR A 176 22.89 17.91 -12.95
CA THR A 176 24.00 17.06 -13.40
C THR A 176 23.81 16.64 -14.86
N PHE A 177 24.92 16.33 -15.52
CA PHE A 177 24.91 15.58 -16.78
C PHE A 177 24.98 14.07 -16.51
N TYR A 178 24.64 13.30 -17.55
CA TYR A 178 24.74 11.85 -17.62
C TYR A 178 25.54 11.43 -18.87
N MET A 179 26.25 10.32 -18.77
CA MET A 179 26.87 9.68 -19.92
C MET A 179 25.88 8.70 -20.56
N GLN A 180 26.00 8.50 -21.88
CA GLN A 180 25.16 7.56 -22.63
C GLN A 180 26.02 6.61 -23.48
N ALA A 181 25.65 5.34 -23.48
CA ALA A 181 26.15 4.35 -24.44
C ALA A 181 24.99 3.54 -25.05
N ALA A 182 25.25 2.96 -26.22
CA ALA A 182 24.50 1.82 -26.70
C ALA A 182 24.89 0.59 -25.86
N SER A 183 23.98 0.07 -25.04
CA SER A 183 24.20 -1.12 -24.20
C SER A 183 22.87 -1.75 -23.79
N GLY A 184 22.83 -3.09 -23.73
CA GLY A 184 21.65 -3.90 -23.43
C GLY A 184 21.38 -4.11 -21.93
N THR A 185 21.64 -3.12 -21.08
CA THR A 185 21.46 -3.23 -19.62
C THR A 185 20.00 -3.42 -19.23
N LYS A 186 19.73 -4.32 -18.29
CA LYS A 186 18.39 -4.64 -17.75
C LYS A 186 18.26 -4.37 -16.24
N GLY A 187 17.09 -4.65 -15.67
CA GLY A 187 16.87 -4.64 -14.21
C GLY A 187 17.89 -5.49 -13.45
N GLY A 188 18.30 -5.01 -12.26
CA GLY A 188 19.38 -5.61 -11.46
C GLY A 188 20.80 -5.12 -11.81
N SER A 189 21.01 -4.54 -13.00
CA SER A 189 22.30 -3.98 -13.40
C SER A 189 22.56 -2.56 -12.86
N SER A 190 21.57 -1.90 -12.24
CA SER A 190 21.79 -0.64 -11.51
C SER A 190 22.84 -0.84 -10.40
N GLY A 191 23.78 0.10 -10.32
CA GLY A 191 24.95 0.09 -9.44
C GLY A 191 26.16 -0.66 -10.01
N SER A 192 26.12 -1.12 -11.26
CA SER A 192 27.27 -1.75 -11.91
C SER A 192 28.39 -0.75 -12.22
N PRO A 193 29.67 -1.12 -12.06
CA PRO A 193 30.78 -0.36 -12.63
C PRO A 193 30.74 -0.41 -14.15
N VAL A 194 30.91 0.75 -14.77
CA VAL A 194 31.23 0.88 -16.20
C VAL A 194 32.76 0.99 -16.30
N VAL A 195 33.43 -0.05 -16.80
CA VAL A 195 34.89 -0.14 -16.80
C VAL A 195 35.53 0.01 -18.18
N ASP A 196 36.73 0.59 -18.21
CA ASP A 196 37.61 0.64 -19.38
C ASP A 196 38.43 -0.64 -19.56
N CYS A 197 39.22 -0.70 -20.64
CA CYS A 197 40.09 -1.84 -20.96
C CYS A 197 41.25 -2.06 -19.97
N GLN A 198 41.50 -1.13 -19.04
CA GLN A 198 42.46 -1.28 -17.95
C GLN A 198 41.79 -1.80 -16.66
N GLY A 199 40.47 -1.92 -16.64
CA GLY A 199 39.67 -2.32 -15.47
C GLY A 199 39.52 -1.22 -14.42
N ARG A 200 39.48 0.05 -14.86
CA ARG A 200 39.16 1.24 -14.05
C ARG A 200 37.71 1.62 -14.30
N ALA A 201 36.96 2.00 -13.27
CA ALA A 201 35.58 2.46 -13.42
C ALA A 201 35.57 3.93 -13.87
N VAL A 202 34.89 4.21 -14.98
CA VAL A 202 34.76 5.56 -15.57
C VAL A 202 33.37 6.17 -15.34
N ALA A 203 32.35 5.34 -15.11
CA ALA A 203 30.98 5.75 -14.79
C ALA A 203 30.26 4.71 -13.91
N LEU A 204 29.15 5.10 -13.28
CA LEU A 204 28.25 4.23 -12.51
C LEU A 204 26.96 3.97 -13.29
N ASN A 205 26.58 2.72 -13.54
CA ASN A 205 25.35 2.42 -14.28
C ASN A 205 24.10 2.68 -13.41
N ALA A 206 23.26 3.65 -13.77
CA ALA A 206 22.01 3.94 -13.07
C ALA A 206 20.83 3.11 -13.61
N GLY A 207 20.78 2.87 -14.93
CA GLY A 207 19.74 2.06 -15.58
C GLY A 207 19.63 2.29 -17.08
N SER A 208 18.50 1.91 -17.67
CA SER A 208 18.19 2.04 -19.11
C SER A 208 16.72 2.38 -19.34
N LYS A 209 16.36 2.79 -20.56
CA LYS A 209 14.96 2.84 -20.98
C LYS A 209 14.52 1.45 -21.43
N SER A 210 13.45 0.92 -20.86
CA SER A 210 12.89 -0.39 -21.25
C SER A 210 12.53 -0.50 -22.74
N SER A 211 12.26 0.62 -23.41
CA SER A 211 11.94 0.71 -24.83
C SER A 211 13.13 0.94 -25.77
N SER A 212 14.38 1.06 -25.28
CA SER A 212 15.55 1.21 -26.17
C SER A 212 16.88 0.80 -25.54
N ALA A 213 17.84 0.36 -26.37
CA ALA A 213 19.19 -0.05 -25.94
C ALA A 213 20.11 1.14 -25.55
N SER A 214 19.56 2.16 -24.89
CA SER A 214 20.28 3.31 -24.32
C SER A 214 20.38 3.17 -22.81
N ALA A 215 21.62 3.01 -22.32
CA ALA A 215 21.94 3.03 -20.91
C ALA A 215 22.29 4.46 -20.43
N PHE A 216 22.02 4.73 -19.16
CA PHE A 216 22.33 5.98 -18.47
C PHE A 216 23.40 5.71 -17.41
N PHE A 217 24.54 6.38 -17.52
CA PHE A 217 25.60 6.27 -16.54
C PHE A 217 25.84 7.61 -15.84
N LEU A 218 25.90 7.58 -14.50
CA LEU A 218 26.20 8.73 -13.67
C LEU A 218 27.73 8.96 -13.66
N PRO A 219 28.21 10.21 -13.85
CA PRO A 219 29.62 10.59 -13.71
C PRO A 219 30.18 10.37 -12.29
N LEU A 220 31.49 10.14 -12.16
CA LEU A 220 32.12 9.72 -10.90
C LEU A 220 32.78 10.85 -10.09
N GLU A 221 32.79 12.10 -10.55
CA GLU A 221 33.52 13.20 -9.92
C GLU A 221 32.96 13.53 -8.52
N ARG A 222 31.61 13.56 -8.38
CA ARG A 222 30.92 13.66 -7.08
C ARG A 222 31.21 12.46 -6.18
N VAL A 223 31.29 11.28 -6.77
CA VAL A 223 31.55 10.02 -6.07
C VAL A 223 32.98 9.99 -5.51
N VAL A 224 33.97 10.42 -6.30
CA VAL A 224 35.38 10.55 -5.90
C VAL A 224 35.54 11.63 -4.83
N ARG A 225 34.86 12.78 -4.95
CA ARG A 225 34.81 13.81 -3.89
C ARG A 225 34.34 13.22 -2.57
N ALA A 226 33.19 12.54 -2.57
CA ALA A 226 32.61 11.95 -1.37
C ALA A 226 33.48 10.82 -0.78
N LEU A 227 34.03 9.93 -1.62
CA LEU A 227 34.92 8.85 -1.18
C LEU A 227 36.21 9.37 -0.55
N ASN A 228 36.79 10.45 -1.08
CA ASN A 228 37.99 11.06 -0.50
C ASN A 228 37.68 11.71 0.86
N LEU A 229 36.57 12.43 1.00
CA LEU A 229 36.15 12.99 2.30
C LEU A 229 35.91 11.90 3.37
N ILE A 230 35.38 10.73 2.97
CA ILE A 230 35.26 9.55 3.85
C ILE A 230 36.63 9.03 4.28
N ARG A 231 37.58 8.91 3.34
CA ARG A 231 38.96 8.46 3.61
C ARG A 231 39.70 9.43 4.53
N ASP A 232 39.69 10.71 4.21
CA ASP A 232 40.35 11.76 4.99
C ASP A 232 39.81 11.82 6.44
N CYS A 233 38.49 11.65 6.61
CA CYS A 233 37.85 11.58 7.92
C CYS A 233 38.29 10.34 8.73
N TRP A 234 38.26 9.14 8.11
CA TRP A 234 38.66 7.90 8.80
C TRP A 234 40.16 7.78 9.03
N ASP A 235 41.00 8.48 8.26
CA ASP A 235 42.44 8.54 8.50
C ASP A 235 42.81 9.57 9.61
N ALA A 236 41.97 10.60 9.82
CA ALA A 236 42.13 11.57 10.91
C ALA A 236 41.60 11.07 12.27
N PHE A 237 40.43 10.41 12.29
CA PHE A 237 39.74 10.00 13.52
C PHE A 237 39.71 8.47 13.75
N GLY A 238 40.20 7.69 12.79
CA GLY A 238 40.11 6.24 12.80
C GLY A 238 38.75 5.72 12.36
N ILE A 239 38.61 4.40 12.24
CA ILE A 239 37.36 3.70 11.83
C ILE A 239 36.34 3.64 12.99
N LYS A 240 36.29 4.68 13.85
CA LYS A 240 35.50 4.71 15.09
C LYS A 240 34.29 5.62 15.00
N SER A 241 33.19 5.07 14.48
CA SER A 241 31.79 5.32 14.87
C SER A 241 31.24 6.76 14.97
N GLU A 242 31.98 7.81 14.61
CA GLU A 242 31.44 9.15 14.38
C GLU A 242 30.94 9.24 12.92
N SER A 243 29.84 9.96 12.71
CA SER A 243 29.20 10.08 11.40
C SER A 243 30.03 10.98 10.48
N VAL A 244 30.47 10.45 9.34
CA VAL A 244 31.16 11.24 8.32
C VAL A 244 30.19 12.27 7.73
N TYR A 245 30.41 13.54 8.03
CA TYR A 245 29.69 14.65 7.40
C TYR A 245 30.34 14.98 6.04
N ILE A 246 29.53 14.98 4.99
CA ILE A 246 29.95 15.36 3.64
C ILE A 246 29.18 16.65 3.28
N PRO A 247 29.86 17.80 3.14
CA PRO A 247 29.17 19.04 2.77
C PRO A 247 28.49 18.92 1.40
N ARG A 248 27.17 19.14 1.36
CA ARG A 248 26.39 19.27 0.14
C ARG A 248 25.58 20.57 0.18
N GLY A 249 25.88 21.49 -0.73
CA GLY A 249 25.25 22.82 -0.74
C GLY A 249 24.06 22.93 -1.69
N THR A 250 23.02 23.66 -1.28
CA THR A 250 21.85 23.93 -2.13
C THR A 250 21.35 25.37 -2.00
N LEU A 251 20.66 25.80 -3.05
CA LEU A 251 19.89 27.05 -3.13
C LEU A 251 18.40 26.78 -3.43
N GLN A 252 17.98 25.52 -3.26
CA GLN A 252 16.66 24.97 -3.57
C GLN A 252 16.13 25.29 -4.98
N MET A 253 16.98 25.17 -6.02
CA MET A 253 16.61 25.40 -7.42
C MET A 253 17.21 24.37 -8.40
N THR A 254 16.51 24.17 -9.52
CA THR A 254 16.98 23.41 -10.69
C THR A 254 17.49 24.32 -11.79
N PHE A 255 18.55 23.86 -12.46
CA PHE A 255 19.11 24.48 -13.66
C PHE A 255 19.01 23.51 -14.84
N GLN A 256 18.83 24.07 -16.04
CA GLN A 256 19.04 23.41 -17.32
C GLN A 256 20.28 24.01 -18.01
N HIS A 257 21.09 23.20 -18.67
CA HIS A 257 22.10 23.71 -19.60
C HIS A 257 21.42 24.01 -20.93
N LYS A 258 21.56 25.25 -21.42
CA LYS A 258 20.92 25.71 -22.65
C LYS A 258 21.94 26.32 -23.59
N GLY A 259 21.84 25.93 -24.87
CA GLY A 259 22.79 26.35 -25.90
C GLY A 259 22.78 27.87 -26.12
N PHE A 260 23.91 28.44 -26.54
CA PHE A 260 24.10 29.90 -26.66
C PHE A 260 23.09 30.64 -27.56
N GLU A 261 22.36 29.95 -28.45
CA GLU A 261 21.26 30.57 -29.20
C GLU A 261 19.99 30.73 -28.35
N GLU A 262 19.68 29.76 -27.49
CA GLU A 262 18.51 29.84 -26.61
C GLU A 262 18.75 30.83 -25.46
N THR A 263 19.95 30.88 -24.89
CA THR A 263 20.28 31.89 -23.87
C THR A 263 20.24 33.32 -24.45
N ARG A 264 20.65 33.53 -25.71
CA ARG A 264 20.41 34.80 -26.42
C ARG A 264 18.92 35.12 -26.61
N ARG A 265 18.06 34.12 -26.86
CA ARG A 265 16.60 34.30 -26.92
C ARG A 265 15.98 34.65 -25.55
N LEU A 266 16.63 34.24 -24.45
CA LEU A 266 16.30 34.65 -23.07
C LEU A 266 16.91 36.01 -22.69
N GLY A 267 17.72 36.62 -23.57
CA GLY A 267 18.28 37.96 -23.41
C GLY A 267 19.75 38.02 -23.00
N LEU A 268 20.52 36.92 -23.02
CA LEU A 268 21.97 36.95 -22.77
C LEU A 268 22.67 37.97 -23.68
N ARG A 269 23.45 38.90 -23.10
CA ARG A 269 24.18 39.92 -23.84
C ARG A 269 25.31 39.31 -24.67
N ASN A 270 25.49 39.83 -25.89
CA ASN A 270 26.55 39.40 -26.82
C ASN A 270 27.97 39.59 -26.24
N GLU A 271 28.18 40.63 -25.43
CA GLU A 271 29.43 40.86 -24.68
C GLU A 271 29.70 39.73 -23.66
N THR A 272 28.66 39.31 -22.94
CA THR A 272 28.72 38.22 -21.96
C THR A 272 28.93 36.88 -22.65
N GLU A 273 28.25 36.59 -23.77
CA GLU A 273 28.53 35.38 -24.58
C GLU A 273 29.99 35.35 -25.08
N GLN A 274 30.51 36.47 -25.60
CA GLN A 274 31.91 36.55 -26.06
C GLN A 274 32.90 36.31 -24.91
N MET A 275 32.66 36.91 -23.73
CA MET A 275 33.46 36.70 -22.53
C MET A 275 33.43 35.23 -22.08
N VAL A 276 32.24 34.63 -22.00
CA VAL A 276 32.05 33.21 -21.65
C VAL A 276 32.81 32.31 -22.63
N ARG A 277 32.71 32.54 -23.95
CA ARG A 277 33.39 31.75 -24.99
C ARG A 277 34.91 31.89 -24.98
N LEU A 278 35.45 33.01 -24.50
CA LEU A 278 36.90 33.24 -24.37
C LEU A 278 37.50 32.61 -23.11
N VAL A 279 36.70 32.44 -22.05
CA VAL A 279 37.14 31.91 -20.74
C VAL A 279 36.86 30.40 -20.60
N SER A 280 35.83 29.89 -21.27
CA SER A 280 35.40 28.48 -21.18
C SER A 280 36.29 27.53 -22.01
N PRO A 281 36.34 26.22 -21.68
CA PRO A 281 37.06 25.23 -22.49
C PRO A 281 36.55 25.16 -23.93
N ALA A 282 37.48 24.89 -24.87
CA ALA A 282 37.16 24.69 -26.27
C ALA A 282 36.24 23.47 -26.46
N GLY A 283 34.94 23.72 -26.67
CA GLY A 283 33.90 22.69 -26.73
C GLY A 283 32.64 23.05 -25.95
N GLU A 284 32.67 24.06 -25.07
CA GLU A 284 31.47 24.54 -24.36
C GLU A 284 30.43 25.15 -25.32
N THR A 285 29.16 24.75 -25.18
CA THR A 285 28.08 25.06 -26.14
C THR A 285 26.94 25.88 -25.56
N GLY A 286 26.90 26.10 -24.24
CA GLY A 286 25.80 26.75 -23.55
C GLY A 286 26.14 27.31 -22.18
N MET A 287 25.09 27.68 -21.43
CA MET A 287 25.18 28.18 -20.06
C MET A 287 24.05 27.58 -19.20
N LEU A 288 24.18 27.68 -17.87
CA LEU A 288 23.15 27.24 -16.94
C LEU A 288 22.04 28.30 -16.83
N VAL A 289 20.79 27.86 -16.94
CA VAL A 289 19.59 28.68 -16.85
C VAL A 289 18.68 28.12 -15.76
N VAL A 290 18.14 28.98 -14.90
CA VAL A 290 17.18 28.59 -13.85
C VAL A 290 15.92 28.03 -14.52
N ASP A 291 15.54 26.81 -14.13
CA ASP A 291 14.36 26.08 -14.65
C ASP A 291 13.21 26.08 -13.63
N SER A 292 13.52 25.80 -12.36
CA SER A 292 12.53 25.90 -11.28
C SER A 292 13.17 26.28 -9.95
N VAL A 293 12.39 26.95 -9.10
CA VAL A 293 12.77 27.33 -7.74
C VAL A 293 11.71 26.79 -6.79
N VAL A 294 12.11 26.20 -5.67
CA VAL A 294 11.18 25.65 -4.67
C VAL A 294 10.57 26.79 -3.84
N PRO A 295 9.24 26.80 -3.62
CA PRO A 295 8.60 27.83 -2.81
C PRO A 295 9.17 27.94 -1.39
N GLU A 296 9.35 29.18 -0.94
CA GLU A 296 9.92 29.55 0.37
C GLU A 296 11.38 29.12 0.62
N GLY A 297 12.07 28.48 -0.34
CA GLY A 297 13.52 28.30 -0.30
C GLY A 297 14.28 29.62 -0.53
N PRO A 298 15.60 29.67 -0.28
CA PRO A 298 16.39 30.91 -0.28
C PRO A 298 16.32 31.68 -1.60
N ALA A 299 16.34 30.98 -2.75
CA ALA A 299 16.24 31.60 -4.06
C ALA A 299 14.85 32.18 -4.40
N HIS A 300 13.77 31.78 -3.71
CA HIS A 300 12.38 31.94 -4.17
C HIS A 300 11.91 33.39 -4.41
N LYS A 301 12.50 34.38 -3.72
CA LYS A 301 12.15 35.80 -3.87
C LYS A 301 13.15 36.59 -4.72
N HIS A 302 14.16 35.93 -5.28
CA HIS A 302 15.31 36.58 -5.92
C HIS A 302 15.62 36.05 -7.32
N LEU A 303 15.38 34.76 -7.59
CA LEU A 303 15.64 34.12 -8.86
C LEU A 303 14.34 33.59 -9.47
N GLU A 304 14.22 33.69 -10.79
CA GLU A 304 13.04 33.32 -11.57
C GLU A 304 13.41 32.37 -12.73
N PRO A 305 12.51 31.45 -13.14
CA PRO A 305 12.73 30.61 -14.32
C PRO A 305 13.04 31.43 -15.58
N GLY A 306 14.18 31.14 -16.20
CA GLY A 306 14.72 31.90 -17.33
C GLY A 306 15.97 32.73 -17.01
N ASP A 307 16.31 32.95 -15.74
CA ASP A 307 17.55 33.63 -15.34
C ASP A 307 18.80 32.86 -15.79
N VAL A 308 19.73 33.52 -16.49
CA VAL A 308 20.96 32.91 -16.99
C VAL A 308 22.11 33.14 -16.02
N LEU A 309 22.73 32.08 -15.49
CA LEU A 309 23.86 32.18 -14.55
C LEU A 309 25.18 32.50 -15.27
N VAL A 310 25.89 33.52 -14.81
CA VAL A 310 27.19 33.94 -15.36
C VAL A 310 28.34 33.48 -14.46
N HIS A 311 28.32 33.84 -13.17
CA HIS A 311 29.36 33.42 -12.21
C HIS A 311 28.88 33.38 -10.75
N ILE A 312 29.69 32.73 -9.90
CA ILE A 312 29.47 32.63 -8.44
C ILE A 312 30.72 33.17 -7.71
N ASN A 313 30.49 33.93 -6.64
CA ASN A 313 31.44 34.53 -5.68
C ASN A 313 32.48 35.53 -6.22
N GLY A 314 32.92 35.42 -7.48
CA GLY A 314 33.96 36.29 -8.05
C GLY A 314 35.38 35.99 -7.52
N GLU A 315 35.59 34.89 -6.79
CA GLU A 315 36.88 34.55 -6.19
C GLU A 315 37.86 33.86 -7.16
N ILE A 316 39.15 34.14 -6.95
CA ILE A 316 40.27 33.70 -7.80
C ILE A 316 40.92 32.46 -7.19
N CYS A 317 40.69 31.28 -7.79
CA CYS A 317 41.23 30.01 -7.28
C CYS A 317 42.57 29.63 -7.93
N LEU A 318 43.67 30.27 -7.52
CA LEU A 318 45.02 30.12 -8.07
C LEU A 318 45.76 28.82 -7.67
N LYS A 319 45.20 27.63 -7.95
CA LYS A 319 45.77 26.33 -7.54
C LYS A 319 45.75 25.16 -8.55
N ARG A 320 45.92 25.40 -9.87
CA ARG A 320 46.22 24.28 -10.80
C ARG A 320 46.93 24.66 -12.13
N TYR A 321 48.14 25.24 -12.05
CA TYR A 321 48.92 25.57 -13.27
C TYR A 321 50.43 25.22 -13.24
N ILE A 322 50.85 24.23 -12.44
CA ILE A 322 52.24 23.72 -12.43
C ILE A 322 52.28 22.18 -12.44
N HIS A 323 51.93 21.55 -13.59
CA HIS A 323 52.43 20.20 -13.94
C HIS A 323 52.27 19.72 -15.41
N LYS A 324 52.19 20.62 -16.41
CA LYS A 324 52.22 20.23 -17.84
C LYS A 324 53.18 21.05 -18.71
N ARG A 325 54.50 20.91 -18.44
CA ARG A 325 55.60 20.82 -19.43
C ARG A 325 56.96 20.86 -18.70
N GLY A 326 57.81 19.88 -18.95
CA GLY A 326 59.18 19.87 -18.44
C GLY A 326 60.09 20.78 -19.27
N ARG A 327 60.23 22.04 -18.87
CA ARG A 327 61.35 22.92 -19.25
C ARG A 327 61.55 23.94 -18.13
N VAL A 328 62.75 23.93 -17.55
CA VAL A 328 63.23 24.94 -16.59
C VAL A 328 63.73 26.15 -17.41
N ASP A 329 63.92 27.30 -16.76
CA ASP A 329 64.52 28.52 -17.31
C ASP A 329 63.71 29.28 -18.39
N GLN A 330 62.45 29.62 -18.07
CA GLN A 330 61.87 30.92 -18.49
C GLN A 330 61.17 31.57 -17.29
N THR A 331 61.38 32.87 -17.08
CA THR A 331 60.75 33.59 -15.97
C THR A 331 59.31 34.00 -16.31
N TRP A 332 58.43 34.03 -15.30
CA TRP A 332 56.99 34.28 -15.46
C TRP A 332 56.67 35.54 -16.28
N GLU A 333 57.44 36.61 -16.10
CA GLU A 333 57.24 37.86 -16.85
C GLU A 333 57.48 37.71 -18.37
N GLU A 334 58.34 36.80 -18.82
CA GLU A 334 58.79 36.72 -20.22
C GLU A 334 57.88 35.88 -21.13
N SER A 335 57.01 35.06 -20.55
CA SER A 335 55.87 34.47 -21.27
C SER A 335 54.70 35.45 -21.30
N VAL A 336 54.32 36.02 -20.14
CA VAL A 336 53.19 36.95 -20.04
C VAL A 336 53.38 38.21 -20.90
N LYS A 337 54.59 38.79 -20.97
CA LYS A 337 54.90 39.93 -21.85
C LYS A 337 54.89 39.59 -23.35
N ARG A 338 54.93 38.31 -23.71
CA ARG A 338 54.91 37.83 -25.10
C ARG A 338 53.47 37.73 -25.57
N ASP A 339 52.67 36.96 -24.84
CA ASP A 339 51.27 36.68 -25.18
C ASP A 339 50.40 37.96 -25.12
N LEU A 340 50.66 38.86 -24.16
CA LEU A 340 49.99 40.16 -24.08
C LEU A 340 50.29 41.09 -25.28
N LYS A 341 51.41 40.89 -25.98
CA LYS A 341 51.85 41.80 -27.06
C LYS A 341 51.10 41.56 -28.37
N ASP A 342 50.73 40.31 -28.64
CA ASP A 342 49.92 39.94 -29.81
C ASP A 342 48.44 40.32 -29.62
N TRP A 343 47.99 40.51 -28.38
CA TRP A 343 46.57 40.75 -28.03
C TRP A 343 46.21 42.25 -27.84
N ASN A 344 47.20 43.15 -27.85
CA ASN A 344 47.02 44.60 -27.82
C ASN A 344 46.20 45.15 -26.63
N ILE A 345 46.39 44.57 -25.43
CA ILE A 345 45.69 44.97 -24.18
C ILE A 345 46.63 45.83 -23.32
N THR A 346 46.12 46.95 -22.77
CA THR A 346 46.89 47.80 -21.85
C THR A 346 47.09 47.14 -20.48
N LYS A 347 48.25 47.42 -19.86
CA LYS A 347 48.67 46.77 -18.60
C LYS A 347 47.70 47.00 -17.43
N GLU A 348 46.97 48.10 -17.43
CA GLU A 348 45.94 48.45 -16.45
C GLU A 348 44.70 47.57 -16.60
N LEU A 349 44.23 47.33 -17.84
CA LEU A 349 43.10 46.44 -18.13
C LEU A 349 43.36 44.98 -17.74
N ALA A 350 44.64 44.58 -17.66
CA ALA A 350 45.08 43.26 -17.23
C ALA A 350 45.20 43.12 -15.69
N MET A 351 45.28 44.23 -14.95
CA MET A 351 45.33 44.22 -13.48
C MET A 351 43.95 44.38 -12.84
N ASP A 352 43.05 45.13 -13.47
CA ASP A 352 41.65 45.26 -13.03
C ASP A 352 40.81 43.99 -13.33
N ARG A 353 41.31 43.13 -14.24
CA ARG A 353 40.72 41.83 -14.56
C ARG A 353 41.32 40.70 -13.72
N GLY A 354 41.01 40.69 -12.43
CA GLY A 354 40.98 39.44 -11.66
C GLY A 354 40.10 38.43 -12.39
N VAL A 355 40.64 37.29 -12.82
CA VAL A 355 39.97 36.45 -13.83
C VAL A 355 38.75 35.73 -13.23
N TRP A 356 37.57 36.28 -13.50
CA TRP A 356 36.27 35.75 -13.10
C TRP A 356 36.10 34.30 -13.57
N LYS A 357 35.88 33.38 -12.62
CA LYS A 357 35.57 31.98 -12.95
C LYS A 357 34.10 31.87 -13.37
N VAL A 358 33.87 31.93 -14.69
CA VAL A 358 32.57 31.68 -15.33
C VAL A 358 32.05 30.28 -14.98
N VAL A 359 30.74 30.15 -14.81
CA VAL A 359 30.10 28.90 -14.37
C VAL A 359 29.13 28.37 -15.44
N THR A 360 29.66 27.68 -16.45
CA THR A 360 28.86 27.04 -17.51
C THR A 360 28.42 25.61 -17.17
N GLN A 361 29.08 24.95 -16.22
CA GLN A 361 28.93 23.52 -15.95
C GLN A 361 28.44 23.23 -14.54
N PHE A 362 27.49 22.28 -14.44
CA PHE A 362 26.92 21.80 -13.17
C PHE A 362 27.97 21.41 -12.13
N LEU A 363 28.96 20.61 -12.53
CA LEU A 363 30.04 20.14 -11.65
C LEU A 363 30.77 21.29 -10.97
N ALA A 364 31.05 22.38 -11.70
CA ALA A 364 31.71 23.56 -11.19
C ALA A 364 30.80 24.41 -10.28
N MET A 365 29.53 24.57 -10.67
CA MET A 365 28.51 25.30 -9.90
C MET A 365 28.33 24.69 -8.51
N GLU A 366 27.91 23.44 -8.45
CA GLU A 366 27.65 22.72 -7.20
C GLU A 366 28.89 22.60 -6.32
N THR A 367 30.09 22.46 -6.90
CA THR A 367 31.32 22.38 -6.09
C THR A 367 31.55 23.66 -5.29
N LEU A 368 31.23 24.83 -5.87
CA LEU A 368 31.28 26.10 -5.15
C LEU A 368 30.18 26.21 -4.08
N LEU A 369 29.03 25.55 -4.26
CA LEU A 369 27.96 25.49 -3.24
C LEU A 369 28.34 24.55 -2.09
N ASP A 370 28.81 23.33 -2.39
CA ASP A 370 29.32 22.36 -1.41
C ASP A 370 30.45 22.97 -0.54
N ASP A 371 31.32 23.80 -1.13
CA ASP A 371 32.40 24.50 -0.42
C ASP A 371 31.91 25.73 0.39
N SER A 372 30.67 26.17 0.16
CA SER A 372 30.06 27.39 0.73
C SER A 372 28.87 27.14 1.65
N VAL A 373 28.58 25.89 2.04
CA VAL A 373 27.50 25.54 3.00
C VAL A 373 27.59 26.41 4.26
N GLY A 374 26.47 27.04 4.64
CA GLY A 374 26.38 27.96 5.78
C GLY A 374 27.04 29.33 5.55
N LYS A 375 27.16 29.78 4.29
CA LYS A 375 27.75 31.08 3.92
C LYS A 375 26.90 31.77 2.85
N GLU A 376 26.99 33.10 2.79
CA GLU A 376 26.50 33.87 1.64
C GLU A 376 27.34 33.59 0.38
N VAL A 377 26.66 33.44 -0.77
CA VAL A 377 27.27 33.43 -2.11
C VAL A 377 26.74 34.57 -2.96
N ASN A 378 27.63 35.18 -3.76
CA ASN A 378 27.29 36.25 -4.70
C ASN A 378 27.07 35.64 -6.10
N LEU A 379 25.83 35.56 -6.55
CA LEU A 379 25.45 35.09 -7.88
C LEU A 379 25.33 36.30 -8.83
N GLN A 380 26.02 36.27 -9.97
CA GLN A 380 25.70 37.14 -11.10
C GLN A 380 24.89 36.38 -12.15
N ILE A 381 23.75 36.96 -12.50
CA ILE A 381 22.82 36.45 -13.50
C ILE A 381 22.53 37.52 -14.56
N GLU A 382 22.01 37.12 -15.72
CA GLU A 382 21.33 38.03 -16.64
C GLU A 382 19.85 37.65 -16.81
N ARG A 383 18.97 38.65 -16.68
CA ARG A 383 17.52 38.54 -16.89
C ARG A 383 17.13 39.50 -17.99
N GLY A 384 16.74 39.00 -19.16
CA GLY A 384 16.27 39.83 -20.29
C GLY A 384 17.27 40.90 -20.76
N GLY A 385 18.58 40.64 -20.62
CA GLY A 385 19.66 41.58 -20.95
C GLY A 385 20.10 42.50 -19.82
N VAL A 386 19.45 42.45 -18.65
CA VAL A 386 19.88 43.20 -17.46
C VAL A 386 20.75 42.29 -16.57
N PRO A 387 22.02 42.65 -16.30
CA PRO A 387 22.82 41.94 -15.30
C PRO A 387 22.35 42.28 -13.88
N LEU A 388 22.15 41.26 -13.06
CA LEU A 388 21.75 41.39 -11.65
C LEU A 388 22.74 40.63 -10.76
N THR A 389 23.06 41.20 -9.60
CA THR A 389 23.83 40.50 -8.55
C THR A 389 22.90 40.18 -7.39
N VAL A 390 22.82 38.90 -7.04
CA VAL A 390 21.99 38.39 -5.94
C VAL A 390 22.90 37.79 -4.87
N LYS A 391 22.60 38.08 -3.60
CA LYS A 391 23.17 37.38 -2.45
C LYS A 391 22.18 36.33 -1.96
N LEU A 392 22.62 35.08 -1.82
CA LEU A 392 21.84 34.01 -1.20
C LEU A 392 22.71 33.27 -0.17
N GLU A 393 22.13 32.77 0.90
CA GLU A 393 22.76 31.81 1.80
C GLU A 393 22.68 30.39 1.20
N VAL A 394 23.77 29.62 1.26
CA VAL A 394 23.78 28.21 0.82
C VAL A 394 23.41 27.31 1.98
N GLU A 395 22.24 26.67 1.88
CA GLU A 395 21.74 25.73 2.87
C GLU A 395 22.46 24.37 2.79
N ASP A 396 22.54 23.68 3.92
CA ASP A 396 22.94 22.26 3.94
C ASP A 396 21.79 21.39 3.43
N LEU A 397 22.05 20.68 2.33
CA LEU A 397 21.15 19.73 1.70
C LEU A 397 20.77 18.56 2.62
N HIS A 398 21.63 18.20 3.59
CA HIS A 398 21.32 17.17 4.58
C HIS A 398 20.34 17.64 5.66
N SER A 399 20.27 18.94 5.95
CA SER A 399 19.31 19.52 6.91
C SER A 399 17.85 19.51 6.39
N ILE A 400 17.65 19.78 5.10
CA ILE A 400 16.32 19.77 4.45
C ILE A 400 15.89 18.38 3.94
N THR A 401 16.70 17.35 4.20
CA THR A 401 16.41 15.96 3.81
C THR A 401 15.96 15.18 5.04
N PRO A 402 14.75 14.58 5.05
CA PRO A 402 14.20 13.94 6.25
C PRO A 402 15.13 12.83 6.77
N ASN A 403 15.38 12.88 8.08
CA ASN A 403 16.20 11.92 8.82
C ASN A 403 15.39 11.19 9.91
N HIS A 404 14.09 11.41 9.98
CA HIS A 404 13.16 10.78 10.91
C HIS A 404 11.76 10.63 10.29
N PHE A 405 10.94 9.73 10.84
CA PHE A 405 9.52 9.58 10.49
C PHE A 405 8.70 9.06 11.67
N LEU A 406 7.40 9.38 11.66
CA LEU A 406 6.40 8.85 12.57
C LEU A 406 5.70 7.65 11.93
N GLU A 407 5.70 6.51 12.62
CA GLU A 407 4.83 5.36 12.34
C GLU A 407 3.63 5.39 13.30
N VAL A 408 2.42 5.55 12.76
CA VAL A 408 1.16 5.59 13.53
C VAL A 408 0.05 4.85 12.78
N SER A 409 -0.53 3.82 13.40
CA SER A 409 -1.59 2.99 12.79
C SER A 409 -1.23 2.43 11.39
N GLY A 410 0.05 2.12 11.18
CA GLY A 410 0.61 1.68 9.90
C GLY A 410 0.86 2.79 8.87
N ALA A 411 0.51 4.05 9.18
CA ALA A 411 0.85 5.20 8.35
C ALA A 411 2.32 5.58 8.56
N VAL A 412 2.97 6.11 7.52
CA VAL A 412 4.33 6.66 7.60
C VAL A 412 4.28 8.13 7.18
N ILE A 413 4.61 8.99 8.13
CA ILE A 413 4.52 10.45 8.00
C ILE A 413 5.90 11.04 8.31
N HIS A 414 6.41 11.92 7.44
CA HIS A 414 7.72 12.56 7.63
C HIS A 414 7.77 13.98 7.06
N PRO A 415 8.79 14.78 7.39
CA PRO A 415 8.99 16.10 6.77
C PRO A 415 9.20 15.99 5.25
N LEU A 416 8.57 16.86 4.46
CA LEU A 416 8.62 16.82 3.00
C LEU A 416 10.06 17.00 2.49
N SER A 417 10.59 16.01 1.77
CA SER A 417 11.95 16.05 1.23
C SER A 417 12.10 17.08 0.12
N TYR A 418 13.32 17.58 -0.10
CA TYR A 418 13.62 18.46 -1.23
C TYR A 418 13.22 17.86 -2.60
N GLN A 419 13.34 16.54 -2.78
CA GLN A 419 12.88 15.82 -3.97
C GLN A 419 11.36 15.97 -4.19
N GLN A 420 10.55 15.67 -3.18
CA GLN A 420 9.08 15.79 -3.27
C GLN A 420 8.60 17.25 -3.25
N ALA A 421 9.27 18.12 -2.49
CA ALA A 421 9.04 19.57 -2.46
C ALA A 421 9.21 20.19 -3.85
N ARG A 422 10.26 19.80 -4.60
CA ARG A 422 10.43 20.14 -6.02
C ARG A 422 9.28 19.59 -6.88
N ASN A 423 9.04 18.27 -6.83
CA ASN A 423 8.06 17.60 -7.70
C ASN A 423 6.64 18.20 -7.59
N PHE A 424 6.25 18.60 -6.38
CA PHE A 424 4.93 19.15 -6.08
C PHE A 424 4.89 20.69 -5.99
N ARG A 425 6.06 21.34 -6.05
CA ARG A 425 6.31 22.76 -5.73
C ARG A 425 5.61 23.19 -4.42
N PHE A 426 6.08 22.62 -3.31
CA PHE A 426 5.76 23.01 -1.94
C PHE A 426 7.06 23.34 -1.20
N LYS A 427 6.97 24.01 -0.03
CA LYS A 427 8.08 24.23 0.89
C LYS A 427 8.61 22.89 1.45
N CYS A 428 9.93 22.75 1.58
CA CYS A 428 10.55 21.62 2.28
C CYS A 428 10.10 21.54 3.76
N GLY A 429 10.15 20.36 4.37
CA GLY A 429 9.88 20.16 5.79
C GLY A 429 8.41 20.02 6.20
N LEU A 430 7.44 20.42 5.37
CA LEU A 430 6.01 20.27 5.63
C LEU A 430 5.61 18.81 5.92
N VAL A 431 4.59 18.60 6.77
CA VAL A 431 4.15 17.25 7.15
C VAL A 431 3.55 16.48 5.97
N TYR A 432 4.23 15.43 5.53
CA TYR A 432 3.94 14.67 4.32
C TYR A 432 3.61 13.20 4.62
N VAL A 433 2.53 12.71 4.01
CA VAL A 433 2.07 11.31 4.10
C VAL A 433 2.73 10.49 2.99
N ALA A 434 3.76 9.72 3.34
CA ALA A 434 4.40 8.77 2.44
C ALA A 434 3.55 7.50 2.27
N GLU A 435 3.00 7.01 3.39
CA GLU A 435 2.11 5.84 3.46
C GLU A 435 0.89 6.18 4.31
N ALA A 436 -0.31 5.87 3.83
CA ALA A 436 -1.55 6.28 4.51
C ALA A 436 -1.87 5.39 5.72
N GLY A 437 -1.44 4.12 5.69
CA GLY A 437 -1.79 3.13 6.72
C GLY A 437 -3.31 2.97 6.88
N TYR A 438 -3.74 2.52 8.06
CA TYR A 438 -5.16 2.29 8.35
C TYR A 438 -5.92 3.59 8.69
N MET A 439 -5.31 4.45 9.52
CA MET A 439 -5.98 5.63 10.06
C MET A 439 -6.30 6.69 8.99
N LEU A 440 -5.39 6.90 8.03
CA LEU A 440 -5.55 7.93 7.00
C LEU A 440 -6.30 7.38 5.77
N SER A 441 -6.15 6.08 5.42
CA SER A 441 -6.91 5.48 4.32
C SER A 441 -8.42 5.47 4.61
N ARG A 442 -8.82 5.11 5.84
CA ARG A 442 -10.21 5.22 6.32
C ARG A 442 -10.79 6.62 6.13
N ALA A 443 -10.01 7.65 6.40
CA ALA A 443 -10.40 9.05 6.21
C ALA A 443 -10.29 9.54 4.74
N SER A 444 -10.09 8.64 3.77
CA SER A 444 -9.89 8.95 2.34
C SER A 444 -8.72 9.91 2.05
N VAL A 445 -7.70 9.89 2.90
CA VAL A 445 -6.44 10.64 2.75
C VAL A 445 -5.40 9.74 2.08
N PRO A 446 -5.03 9.98 0.80
CA PRO A 446 -4.06 9.15 0.10
C PRO A 446 -2.62 9.50 0.48
N ARG A 447 -1.70 8.61 0.10
CA ARG A 447 -0.28 8.93 -0.13
C ARG A 447 -0.10 10.23 -0.95
N HIS A 448 1.00 10.93 -0.71
CA HIS A 448 1.31 12.27 -1.26
C HIS A 448 0.34 13.39 -0.83
N SER A 449 -0.30 13.24 0.33
CA SER A 449 -1.03 14.32 0.99
C SER A 449 -0.10 15.13 1.90
N ILE A 450 -0.31 16.45 1.93
CA ILE A 450 0.33 17.36 2.90
C ILE A 450 -0.71 17.70 3.98
N ILE A 451 -0.40 17.43 5.24
CA ILE A 451 -1.26 17.81 6.37
C ILE A 451 -1.09 19.31 6.63
N LYS A 452 -2.20 19.99 6.99
CA LYS A 452 -2.22 21.43 7.30
C LYS A 452 -2.84 21.75 8.65
N LYS A 453 -3.93 21.08 9.04
CA LYS A 453 -4.48 21.16 10.39
C LYS A 453 -4.89 19.81 10.91
N PHE A 454 -4.82 19.63 12.22
CA PHE A 454 -5.31 18.42 12.89
C PHE A 454 -5.96 18.78 14.22
N ALA A 455 -7.16 18.23 14.47
CA ALA A 455 -8.01 18.55 15.63
C ALA A 455 -8.33 20.06 15.82
N GLY A 456 -8.14 20.89 14.78
CA GLY A 456 -8.33 22.34 14.81
C GLY A 456 -7.05 23.15 15.07
N GLU A 457 -5.94 22.51 15.42
CA GLU A 457 -4.61 23.14 15.54
C GLU A 457 -3.91 23.14 14.17
N ASP A 458 -3.24 24.24 13.82
CA ASP A 458 -2.39 24.34 12.62
C ASP A 458 -1.08 23.56 12.81
N ILE A 459 -0.64 22.88 11.74
CA ILE A 459 0.49 21.96 11.73
C ILE A 459 1.54 22.44 10.72
N GLU A 460 2.68 22.94 11.20
CA GLU A 460 3.80 23.34 10.33
C GLU A 460 4.85 22.23 10.21
N ASN A 461 5.16 21.56 11.32
CA ASN A 461 6.20 20.54 11.44
C ASN A 461 5.65 19.22 12.02
N LEU A 462 6.48 18.16 12.05
CA LEU A 462 6.04 16.83 12.50
C LEU A 462 5.89 16.73 14.02
N ASP A 463 6.65 17.49 14.81
CA ASP A 463 6.54 17.51 16.27
C ASP A 463 5.23 18.15 16.72
N ASP A 464 4.69 19.14 15.98
CA ASP A 464 3.32 19.66 16.17
C ASP A 464 2.29 18.54 16.07
N LEU A 465 2.39 17.69 15.03
CA LEU A 465 1.46 16.58 14.82
C LEU A 465 1.58 15.54 15.95
N ILE A 466 2.80 15.22 16.39
CA ILE A 466 3.03 14.31 17.53
C ILE A 466 2.43 14.91 18.81
N ALA A 467 2.61 16.22 19.04
CA ALA A 467 2.03 16.93 20.18
C ALA A 467 0.50 16.92 20.15
N VAL A 468 -0.15 17.12 19.00
CA VAL A 468 -1.61 17.02 18.89
C VAL A 468 -2.09 15.58 19.12
N ILE A 469 -1.48 14.58 18.47
CA ILE A 469 -1.85 13.16 18.69
C ILE A 469 -1.70 12.76 20.17
N SER A 470 -0.71 13.29 20.88
CA SER A 470 -0.51 13.00 22.32
C SER A 470 -1.67 13.44 23.23
N LYS A 471 -2.45 14.44 22.81
CA LYS A 471 -3.63 14.97 23.54
C LYS A 471 -4.88 14.11 23.33
N LEU A 472 -4.94 13.34 22.25
CA LEU A 472 -6.15 12.64 21.80
C LEU A 472 -6.34 11.29 22.49
N SER A 473 -7.59 10.96 22.79
CA SER A 473 -8.02 9.65 23.25
C SER A 473 -8.27 8.68 22.08
N ARG A 474 -8.22 7.38 22.36
CA ARG A 474 -8.61 6.33 21.40
C ARG A 474 -10.08 6.45 21.00
N GLY A 475 -10.39 6.22 19.72
CA GLY A 475 -11.73 6.37 19.16
C GLY A 475 -12.19 7.83 18.95
N ALA A 476 -11.37 8.83 19.29
CA ALA A 476 -11.70 10.24 19.02
C ALA A 476 -11.82 10.48 17.51
N ARG A 477 -12.94 11.10 17.08
CA ARG A 477 -13.15 11.59 15.71
C ARG A 477 -12.76 13.06 15.65
N VAL A 478 -11.76 13.40 14.85
CA VAL A 478 -11.18 14.76 14.76
C VAL A 478 -11.08 15.23 13.31
N PRO A 479 -11.26 16.54 13.04
CA PRO A 479 -11.04 17.09 11.70
C PRO A 479 -9.55 17.10 11.35
N LEU A 480 -9.24 16.73 10.12
CA LEU A 480 -7.95 16.88 9.45
C LEU A 480 -8.14 17.73 8.20
N GLU A 481 -7.47 18.87 8.10
CA GLU A 481 -7.31 19.59 6.83
C GLU A 481 -6.02 19.13 6.15
N TYR A 482 -6.13 18.73 4.88
CA TYR A 482 -4.98 18.32 4.06
C TYR A 482 -5.09 18.82 2.62
N VAL A 483 -3.98 18.79 1.89
CA VAL A 483 -3.86 19.22 0.49
C VAL A 483 -3.27 18.08 -0.34
N LYS A 484 -3.80 17.84 -1.55
CA LYS A 484 -3.25 16.85 -2.51
C LYS A 484 -2.30 17.56 -3.49
N TYR A 485 -1.19 16.94 -3.87
CA TYR A 485 -0.25 17.52 -4.82
C TYR A 485 -0.84 17.86 -6.20
N THR A 486 -1.94 17.21 -6.58
CA THR A 486 -2.70 17.49 -7.82
C THR A 486 -3.63 18.69 -7.72
N ASP A 487 -4.06 19.05 -6.51
CA ASP A 487 -5.11 20.04 -6.23
C ASP A 487 -4.67 20.88 -5.02
N ARG A 488 -3.70 21.77 -5.29
CA ARG A 488 -2.88 22.43 -4.26
C ARG A 488 -3.50 23.68 -3.66
N TYR A 489 -4.57 24.19 -4.27
CA TYR A 489 -5.26 25.42 -3.86
C TYR A 489 -6.55 25.13 -3.07
N ARG A 490 -6.98 23.87 -3.01
CA ARG A 490 -8.20 23.44 -2.32
C ARG A 490 -7.86 22.56 -1.13
N ASN A 491 -7.93 23.12 0.07
CA ASN A 491 -7.93 22.34 1.31
C ASN A 491 -9.08 21.33 1.28
N LYS A 492 -8.83 20.12 1.76
CA LYS A 492 -9.81 19.05 1.90
C LYS A 492 -9.88 18.70 3.38
N SER A 493 -11.07 18.89 3.96
CA SER A 493 -11.35 18.55 5.35
C SER A 493 -12.02 17.19 5.40
N VAL A 494 -11.55 16.32 6.28
CA VAL A 494 -12.10 14.97 6.54
C VAL A 494 -12.08 14.67 8.03
N LEU A 495 -12.96 13.77 8.48
CA LEU A 495 -12.94 13.28 9.86
C LEU A 495 -12.06 12.03 9.96
N VAL A 496 -11.00 12.12 10.77
CA VAL A 496 -10.11 11.00 11.11
C VAL A 496 -10.54 10.40 12.44
N THR A 497 -10.67 9.08 12.51
CA THR A 497 -10.89 8.35 13.78
C THR A 497 -9.57 7.79 14.28
N ILE A 498 -9.15 8.15 15.50
CA ILE A 498 -7.98 7.56 16.18
C ILE A 498 -8.24 6.07 16.48
N ASP A 499 -7.25 5.20 16.28
CA ASP A 499 -7.34 3.74 16.53
C ASP A 499 -7.96 3.45 17.92
N GLN A 500 -9.18 2.93 17.91
CA GLN A 500 -9.95 2.63 19.11
C GLN A 500 -9.46 1.34 19.80
N HIS A 501 -9.03 0.36 19.02
CA HIS A 501 -8.85 -1.02 19.46
C HIS A 501 -7.38 -1.37 19.77
N GLY A 502 -6.41 -0.59 19.28
CA GLY A 502 -4.99 -0.78 19.56
C GLY A 502 -4.39 -2.00 18.84
N TRP A 503 -4.84 -2.24 17.60
CA TRP A 503 -4.30 -3.29 16.74
C TRP A 503 -2.84 -2.98 16.34
N TYR A 504 -2.52 -1.70 16.20
CA TYR A 504 -1.18 -1.24 15.88
C TYR A 504 -0.31 -1.04 17.14
N ALA A 505 0.99 -0.82 16.94
CA ALA A 505 1.85 -0.38 18.04
C ALA A 505 1.49 1.06 18.44
N PRO A 506 1.72 1.47 19.71
CA PRO A 506 1.74 2.88 20.07
C PRO A 506 2.70 3.67 19.15
N PRO A 507 2.42 4.94 18.82
CA PRO A 507 3.15 5.68 17.80
C PRO A 507 4.67 5.69 18.03
N GLN A 508 5.43 5.40 16.97
CA GLN A 508 6.89 5.27 17.01
C GLN A 508 7.56 6.34 16.16
N LEU A 509 8.52 7.05 16.74
CA LEU A 509 9.41 7.95 16.02
C LEU A 509 10.68 7.17 15.65
N TYR A 510 10.90 6.92 14.37
CA TYR A 510 12.13 6.33 13.85
C TYR A 510 13.11 7.45 13.52
N THR A 511 14.35 7.35 14.00
CA THR A 511 15.42 8.31 13.68
C THR A 511 16.59 7.58 13.02
N ARG A 512 17.10 8.13 11.91
CA ARG A 512 18.27 7.65 11.18
C ARG A 512 19.54 7.80 12.02
N ASN A 513 20.32 6.73 12.13
CA ASN A 513 21.64 6.74 12.76
C ASN A 513 22.71 6.46 11.69
N ASP A 514 23.35 7.52 11.20
CA ASP A 514 24.33 7.41 10.10
C ASP A 514 25.68 6.80 10.53
N ALA A 515 25.93 6.60 11.82
CA ALA A 515 27.10 5.85 12.31
C ALA A 515 26.89 4.33 12.25
N THR A 516 25.65 3.84 12.45
CA THR A 516 25.30 2.42 12.35
C THR A 516 24.69 2.03 11.01
N GLY A 517 24.20 2.99 10.23
CA GLY A 517 23.43 2.78 9.01
C GLY A 517 21.99 2.31 9.26
N LEU A 518 21.55 2.22 10.52
CA LEU A 518 20.23 1.74 10.93
C LEU A 518 19.29 2.90 11.31
N TRP A 519 17.99 2.61 11.39
CA TRP A 519 16.99 3.53 11.93
C TRP A 519 16.50 3.00 13.27
N ASN A 520 16.62 3.82 14.32
CA ASN A 520 16.29 3.44 15.68
C ASN A 520 14.88 3.92 16.03
N ALA A 521 14.00 3.00 16.41
CA ALA A 521 12.67 3.34 16.90
C ALA A 521 12.72 3.86 18.35
N LYS A 522 11.95 4.92 18.63
CA LYS A 522 11.62 5.39 19.97
C LYS A 522 10.09 5.53 20.08
N LEU A 523 9.57 5.47 21.30
CA LEU A 523 8.18 5.80 21.55
C LEU A 523 7.97 7.30 21.31
N ALA A 524 7.04 7.69 20.43
CA ALA A 524 6.83 9.10 20.08
C ALA A 524 6.01 9.87 21.15
N ILE A 525 5.26 9.15 21.99
CA ILE A 525 4.30 9.71 22.95
C ILE A 525 4.54 9.06 24.33
N PRO A 526 4.52 9.80 25.45
CA PRO A 526 4.65 9.22 26.79
C PRO A 526 3.60 8.13 27.10
N LEU A 527 3.98 7.13 27.90
CA LEU A 527 3.07 6.05 28.33
C LEU A 527 1.87 6.52 29.16
N GLU A 528 1.96 7.71 29.77
CA GLU A 528 0.91 8.31 30.60
C GLU A 528 -0.16 9.06 29.78
N SER A 529 -0.02 9.11 28.45
CA SER A 529 -0.94 9.82 27.56
C SER A 529 -2.34 9.15 27.45
N PRO A 530 -3.41 9.91 27.17
CA PRO A 530 -4.74 9.37 26.86
C PRO A 530 -4.78 8.41 25.66
N PHE A 531 -3.77 8.45 24.80
CA PHE A 531 -3.58 7.52 23.70
C PHE A 531 -3.13 6.13 24.19
N VAL A 532 -2.35 6.06 25.27
CA VAL A 532 -1.75 4.82 25.78
C VAL A 532 -2.53 4.24 26.96
N VAL A 533 -3.02 5.08 27.89
CA VAL A 533 -3.70 4.64 29.11
C VAL A 533 -5.16 4.22 28.83
N SER A 534 -5.46 2.94 29.04
CA SER A 534 -6.82 2.40 28.97
C SER A 534 -7.42 2.23 30.36
N HIS A 535 -8.29 3.15 30.78
CA HIS A 535 -9.14 3.00 31.96
C HIS A 535 -10.59 3.42 31.68
N ARG A 536 -11.37 2.54 31.04
CA ARG A 536 -12.83 2.49 31.24
C ARG A 536 -13.14 1.89 32.63
N ALA A 537 -12.71 2.56 33.68
CA ALA A 537 -13.01 2.23 35.08
C ALA A 537 -14.15 3.12 35.56
N GLY A 538 -15.39 2.71 35.28
CA GLY A 538 -16.59 3.44 35.68
C GLY A 538 -16.87 3.31 37.19
N HIS A 539 -16.23 4.14 38.01
CA HIS A 539 -16.58 4.29 39.43
C HIS A 539 -17.43 5.55 39.61
N MET A 540 -18.70 5.38 40.00
CA MET A 540 -19.57 6.49 40.41
C MET A 540 -19.29 6.86 41.88
N ASP A 541 -18.30 7.71 42.11
CA ASP A 541 -18.10 8.34 43.42
C ASP A 541 -18.82 9.68 43.45
N ALA A 542 -19.94 9.73 44.19
CA ALA A 542 -20.72 10.94 44.39
C ALA A 542 -20.13 11.83 45.50
N ASN A 543 -20.40 13.14 45.40
CA ASN A 543 -20.06 14.22 46.34
C ASN A 543 -18.62 14.77 46.33
N SER A 544 -18.43 15.88 45.60
CA SER A 544 -17.97 17.12 46.24
C SER A 544 -18.39 18.37 45.44
N ASN A 545 -19.16 19.26 46.06
CA ASN A 545 -19.56 20.54 45.46
C ASN A 545 -18.51 21.63 45.75
N SER A 546 -18.07 22.38 44.73
CA SER A 546 -17.58 23.76 44.89
C SER A 546 -17.76 24.57 43.59
N VAL A 547 -18.38 25.74 43.73
CA VAL A 547 -19.03 26.53 42.66
C VAL A 547 -18.12 27.63 42.08
N SER A 548 -17.89 27.60 40.75
CA SER A 548 -17.94 28.73 39.78
C SER A 548 -17.10 30.02 40.07
N PRO A 549 -17.18 31.16 39.33
CA PRO A 549 -17.99 31.50 38.14
C PRO A 549 -17.29 32.32 37.01
N LEU A 550 -18.13 32.77 36.06
CA LEU A 550 -17.94 33.81 35.01
C LEU A 550 -17.32 33.35 33.67
N THR A 551 -17.79 33.81 32.49
CA THR A 551 -18.83 34.85 32.20
C THR A 551 -19.66 34.47 30.96
N GLU A 552 -20.90 34.96 30.89
CA GLU A 552 -21.80 34.82 29.74
C GLU A 552 -21.65 35.98 28.72
N SER A 553 -21.93 35.71 27.44
CA SER A 553 -22.48 36.70 26.51
C SER A 553 -23.30 36.02 25.41
N SER A 554 -24.53 36.47 25.18
CA SER A 554 -25.53 35.89 24.27
C SER A 554 -25.39 36.39 22.81
N PRO A 555 -26.01 35.70 21.82
CA PRO A 555 -25.78 35.97 20.40
C PRO A 555 -26.63 37.12 19.83
N MET A 556 -26.24 37.61 18.66
CA MET A 556 -27.10 38.37 17.74
C MET A 556 -27.15 37.69 16.37
N ASP A 557 -28.34 37.62 15.77
CA ASP A 557 -28.54 37.21 14.39
C ASP A 557 -27.91 38.20 13.39
N LEU A 558 -27.38 37.69 12.28
CA LEU A 558 -27.59 38.32 10.98
C LEU A 558 -27.44 37.30 9.84
N LYS A 559 -28.35 37.40 8.87
CA LYS A 559 -28.49 36.47 7.74
C LYS A 559 -27.34 36.60 6.75
N CYS A 560 -26.94 35.49 6.13
CA CYS A 560 -26.38 35.49 4.77
C CYS A 560 -27.24 34.62 3.85
N GLN A 561 -27.08 34.78 2.54
CA GLN A 561 -28.08 34.37 1.54
C GLN A 561 -27.71 33.09 0.81
N HIS A 562 -28.71 32.41 0.24
CA HIS A 562 -28.50 31.38 -0.77
C HIS A 562 -28.01 32.03 -2.07
N GLU A 563 -26.92 31.51 -2.63
CA GLU A 563 -26.78 31.34 -4.07
C GLU A 563 -26.48 29.85 -4.34
N SER A 564 -27.08 29.29 -5.39
CA SER A 564 -27.06 27.85 -5.67
C SER A 564 -26.76 27.60 -7.13
N GLU A 565 -25.48 27.42 -7.46
CA GLU A 565 -25.05 27.02 -8.81
C GLU A 565 -24.94 25.49 -8.90
N ASN A 566 -25.89 24.89 -9.64
CA ASN A 566 -25.81 23.48 -10.01
C ASN A 566 -24.70 23.26 -11.04
N THR A 567 -23.64 22.56 -10.67
CA THR A 567 -22.71 21.94 -11.62
C THR A 567 -22.84 20.43 -11.54
N ALA A 568 -22.96 19.77 -12.69
CA ALA A 568 -23.25 18.34 -12.76
C ALA A 568 -22.00 17.51 -12.41
N ASP A 569 -22.07 16.74 -11.32
CA ASP A 569 -20.91 16.00 -10.81
C ASP A 569 -20.64 14.73 -11.65
N GLY A 570 -19.44 14.65 -12.22
CA GLY A 570 -19.05 13.59 -13.13
C GLY A 570 -18.56 12.36 -12.37
N CYS A 571 -19.34 11.28 -12.38
CA CYS A 571 -19.01 10.05 -11.65
C CYS A 571 -17.71 9.40 -12.14
N VAL A 572 -16.58 9.74 -11.50
CA VAL A 572 -15.31 9.04 -11.66
C VAL A 572 -15.41 7.68 -10.99
N LYS A 573 -15.39 6.61 -11.78
CA LYS A 573 -15.19 5.25 -11.27
C LYS A 573 -13.83 5.20 -10.56
N MET A 574 -13.82 4.88 -9.26
CA MET A 574 -12.58 4.52 -8.58
C MET A 574 -12.08 3.19 -9.16
N GLN A 575 -10.99 3.25 -9.94
CA GLN A 575 -10.23 2.06 -10.31
C GLN A 575 -9.30 1.69 -9.15
N THR A 576 -9.32 0.42 -8.77
CA THR A 576 -8.43 -0.16 -7.77
C THR A 576 -7.08 -0.51 -8.41
N ASP A 577 -6.28 0.52 -8.69
CA ASP A 577 -4.96 0.39 -9.31
C ASP A 577 -3.90 -0.10 -8.28
N GLU A 578 -4.09 -1.31 -7.75
CA GLU A 578 -3.05 -2.11 -7.05
C GLU A 578 -2.76 -3.45 -7.76
N GLU A 579 -2.94 -3.52 -9.09
CA GLU A 579 -2.31 -4.58 -9.87
C GLU A 579 -0.82 -4.30 -10.08
N ILE A 580 0.03 -4.89 -9.23
CA ILE A 580 1.46 -5.00 -9.51
C ILE A 580 1.64 -6.01 -10.65
N ALA A 581 1.72 -5.50 -11.88
CA ALA A 581 2.01 -6.31 -13.06
C ALA A 581 3.33 -7.07 -12.88
N ILE A 582 3.25 -8.40 -12.90
CA ILE A 582 4.42 -9.27 -13.05
C ILE A 582 4.86 -9.15 -14.51
N ASP A 583 6.06 -8.60 -14.74
CA ASP A 583 6.57 -8.26 -16.07
C ASP A 583 6.90 -9.51 -16.92
N GLY A 584 5.86 -10.04 -17.58
CA GLY A 584 5.95 -11.08 -18.60
C GLY A 584 6.06 -10.47 -19.99
N SER A 585 7.28 -10.17 -20.42
CA SER A 585 7.55 -9.36 -21.62
C SER A 585 7.07 -9.99 -22.94
N HIS A 586 5.95 -9.52 -23.49
CA HIS A 586 5.60 -9.71 -24.90
C HIS A 586 4.92 -8.46 -25.51
N SER A 587 5.73 -7.62 -26.15
CA SER A 587 5.29 -6.67 -27.17
C SER A 587 6.30 -6.71 -28.33
N GLY A 588 5.88 -6.58 -29.59
CA GLY A 588 4.52 -6.54 -30.13
C GLY A 588 4.56 -6.39 -31.66
N GLU A 589 3.39 -6.38 -32.31
CA GLU A 589 3.27 -5.95 -33.71
C GLU A 589 2.10 -4.98 -33.86
N ASP A 590 2.42 -3.69 -33.97
CA ASP A 590 1.48 -2.67 -34.45
C ASP A 590 1.53 -2.63 -35.98
N SER A 591 0.52 -3.18 -36.66
CA SER A 591 -0.14 -2.53 -37.82
C SER A 591 -1.21 -3.42 -38.49
N ILE A 592 -2.08 -2.77 -39.27
CA ILE A 592 -3.03 -3.37 -40.23
C ILE A 592 -4.13 -4.28 -39.63
N LEU A 593 -5.18 -3.69 -39.06
CA LEU A 593 -6.54 -4.26 -39.19
C LEU A 593 -7.70 -3.25 -39.13
N GLU A 594 -7.53 -2.05 -39.70
CA GLU A 594 -8.68 -1.24 -40.11
C GLU A 594 -9.51 -1.99 -41.18
N LYS A 595 -10.64 -2.59 -40.77
CA LYS A 595 -11.96 -2.61 -41.46
C LYS A 595 -12.81 -3.82 -41.04
N LYS A 596 -13.66 -3.67 -39.99
CA LYS A 596 -15.05 -4.22 -39.97
C LYS A 596 -15.89 -3.78 -38.76
N ARG A 597 -16.38 -2.53 -38.79
CA ARG A 597 -17.78 -2.17 -38.48
C ARG A 597 -18.03 -0.69 -38.80
N ARG A 598 -18.95 -0.45 -39.76
CA ARG A 598 -19.57 0.83 -40.11
C ARG A 598 -21.03 0.51 -40.46
N ARG A 599 -21.91 1.51 -40.32
CA ARG A 599 -23.38 1.41 -40.29
C ARG A 599 -23.89 0.79 -38.97
N VAL A 600 -24.98 1.24 -38.36
CA VAL A 600 -25.99 2.22 -38.82
C VAL A 600 -26.13 3.35 -37.78
N ASP A 601 -26.13 4.59 -38.24
CA ASP A 601 -26.89 5.70 -37.63
C ASP A 601 -28.10 5.96 -38.57
N GLU A 602 -29.14 6.63 -38.05
CA GLU A 602 -30.43 6.91 -38.72
C GLU A 602 -31.38 5.70 -38.91
N GLU A 603 -32.42 5.60 -38.06
CA GLU A 603 -33.83 5.25 -38.40
C GLU A 603 -34.68 4.96 -37.13
N ILE A 604 -35.23 5.99 -36.47
CA ILE A 604 -36.47 5.87 -35.67
C ILE A 604 -37.31 7.16 -35.87
N ALA A 605 -38.19 7.15 -36.88
CA ALA A 605 -39.15 8.25 -37.11
C ALA A 605 -40.35 7.82 -37.99
N ALA A 606 -41.26 6.98 -37.48
CA ALA A 606 -42.57 6.75 -38.10
C ALA A 606 -43.62 6.05 -37.19
N GLU A 607 -44.35 6.83 -36.39
CA GLU A 607 -45.83 6.71 -36.33
C GLU A 607 -46.42 8.13 -36.41
N GLY A 608 -47.59 8.28 -37.04
CA GLY A 608 -47.96 9.54 -37.69
C GLY A 608 -49.12 10.33 -37.06
N THR A 609 -48.92 11.65 -37.00
CA THR A 609 -49.83 12.70 -37.51
C THR A 609 -51.30 12.78 -37.04
N ILE A 610 -51.63 13.96 -36.47
CA ILE A 610 -52.83 14.84 -36.61
C ILE A 610 -53.20 15.47 -35.24
N SER A 611 -53.33 16.79 -35.05
CA SER A 611 -52.97 17.96 -35.88
C SER A 611 -52.90 19.24 -35.01
N SER A 612 -52.26 20.31 -35.49
CA SER A 612 -51.97 21.56 -34.76
C SER A 612 -53.03 22.67 -34.87
N PHE A 613 -53.29 23.36 -33.76
CA PHE A 613 -53.67 24.79 -33.60
C PHE A 613 -53.19 25.20 -32.17
N GLY A 614 -52.84 26.44 -31.79
CA GLY A 614 -53.25 27.77 -32.29
C GLY A 614 -54.44 28.29 -31.46
N ASP A 615 -54.41 29.45 -30.79
CA ASP A 615 -53.37 30.48 -30.65
C ASP A 615 -53.71 31.46 -29.48
N LEU A 616 -52.80 32.41 -29.18
CA LEU A 616 -53.01 33.74 -28.51
C LEU A 616 -53.38 33.92 -27.00
N ASP A 617 -52.53 34.74 -26.37
CA ASP A 617 -52.76 35.95 -25.50
C ASP A 617 -53.61 35.97 -24.20
N ASP A 618 -52.86 36.17 -23.10
CA ASP A 618 -52.86 37.35 -22.19
C ASP A 618 -54.17 37.96 -21.63
N MET A 619 -54.22 38.11 -20.30
CA MET A 619 -54.60 39.36 -19.60
C MET A 619 -54.40 39.24 -18.07
N LYS A 620 -54.08 40.37 -17.42
CA LYS A 620 -54.03 40.53 -15.95
C LYS A 620 -55.38 41.02 -15.40
N ASP A 621 -55.72 40.65 -14.16
CA ASP A 621 -56.28 41.63 -13.20
C ASP A 621 -56.17 41.19 -11.72
N GLY A 622 -56.45 42.10 -10.79
CA GLY A 622 -57.57 41.82 -9.87
C GLY A 622 -57.33 41.38 -8.42
N ALA A 623 -56.42 42.03 -7.70
CA ALA A 623 -56.55 42.39 -6.27
C ALA A 623 -57.23 41.44 -5.21
N LEU A 624 -56.43 41.07 -4.21
CA LEU A 624 -56.73 41.15 -2.75
C LEU A 624 -58.05 40.59 -2.19
N ARG A 625 -57.93 39.51 -1.39
CA ARG A 625 -58.66 39.34 -0.11
C ARG A 625 -57.99 38.30 0.81
N HIS A 626 -57.44 38.74 1.94
CA HIS A 626 -57.16 37.86 3.09
C HIS A 626 -58.41 37.73 3.96
N PRO A 627 -58.59 36.55 4.59
CA PRO A 627 -58.98 36.51 6.00
C PRO A 627 -57.77 36.19 6.89
N SER A 628 -57.86 36.62 8.15
CA SER A 628 -56.85 36.40 9.19
C SER A 628 -56.85 34.97 9.74
N SER A 629 -55.66 34.51 10.12
CA SER A 629 -55.33 33.52 11.15
C SER A 629 -56.44 33.00 12.08
N VAL A 630 -56.41 31.69 12.37
CA VAL A 630 -56.25 31.13 13.73
C VAL A 630 -55.83 29.65 13.61
N GLU A 631 -55.12 29.15 14.64
CA GLU A 631 -54.73 27.75 14.91
C GLU A 631 -53.90 26.99 13.86
N GLY A 632 -52.73 26.51 14.30
CA GLY A 632 -51.89 25.58 13.55
C GLY A 632 -51.64 24.30 14.35
N SER A 633 -51.75 23.15 13.68
CA SER A 633 -51.20 21.87 14.16
C SER A 633 -50.85 20.88 13.04
N ASP A 634 -51.46 21.00 11.85
CA ASP A 634 -51.34 20.00 10.77
C ASP A 634 -50.18 20.14 9.77
N LEU A 635 -49.31 21.17 9.86
CA LEU A 635 -48.27 21.44 8.86
C LEU A 635 -47.06 20.46 8.86
N ALA A 636 -47.20 19.30 9.50
CA ALA A 636 -46.18 18.26 9.60
C ALA A 636 -46.53 16.94 8.88
N ARG A 637 -47.72 16.82 8.26
CA ARG A 637 -48.19 15.55 7.65
C ARG A 637 -48.23 15.51 6.12
N THR A 638 -47.83 16.58 5.43
CA THR A 638 -48.13 16.78 4.00
C THR A 638 -46.92 16.56 3.06
N ILE A 639 -45.93 15.74 3.46
CA ILE A 639 -44.76 15.39 2.61
C ILE A 639 -44.53 13.86 2.55
N SER A 640 -45.59 13.05 2.68
CA SER A 640 -45.48 11.58 2.55
C SER A 640 -46.71 10.99 1.83
N SER A 641 -46.84 11.32 0.54
CA SER A 641 -47.91 10.82 -0.34
C SER A 641 -47.50 9.66 -1.25
N ASN A 642 -46.20 9.40 -1.40
CA ASN A 642 -45.65 8.51 -2.44
C ASN A 642 -44.90 7.28 -1.91
N ALA A 643 -44.60 7.24 -0.60
CA ALA A 643 -43.93 6.11 0.06
C ALA A 643 -44.89 4.93 0.26
N SER A 644 -44.39 3.70 0.23
CA SER A 644 -45.21 2.52 0.57
C SER A 644 -45.36 2.36 2.09
N LEU A 645 -46.44 1.69 2.55
CA LEU A 645 -46.62 1.42 3.97
C LEU A 645 -45.48 0.58 4.56
N ALA A 646 -44.93 -0.37 3.78
CA ALA A 646 -43.78 -1.16 4.17
C ALA A 646 -42.54 -0.27 4.37
N GLU A 647 -42.30 0.71 3.48
CA GLU A 647 -41.21 1.68 3.57
C GLU A 647 -41.29 2.51 4.86
N GLN A 648 -42.44 3.13 5.14
CA GLN A 648 -42.68 3.94 6.34
C GLN A 648 -42.57 3.16 7.66
N VAL A 649 -42.87 1.86 7.66
CA VAL A 649 -42.77 0.99 8.85
C VAL A 649 -41.34 0.50 9.09
N ILE A 650 -40.54 0.37 8.02
CA ILE A 650 -39.19 -0.23 8.05
C ILE A 650 -38.06 0.79 8.13
N GLU A 651 -38.25 2.01 7.60
CA GLU A 651 -37.27 3.10 7.67
C GLU A 651 -36.65 3.31 9.08
N PRO A 652 -37.40 3.27 10.20
CA PRO A 652 -36.82 3.40 11.55
C PRO A 652 -36.01 2.19 12.05
N ALA A 653 -35.95 1.11 11.27
CA ALA A 653 -35.20 -0.10 11.55
C ALA A 653 -34.06 -0.36 10.56
N LEU A 654 -33.88 0.48 9.51
CA LEU A 654 -32.80 0.33 8.54
C LEU A 654 -31.55 1.12 8.93
N VAL A 655 -30.40 0.48 8.70
CA VAL A 655 -29.07 1.01 9.04
C VAL A 655 -28.10 0.72 7.90
N MET A 656 -27.35 1.73 7.47
CA MET A 656 -26.22 1.55 6.57
C MET A 656 -24.97 1.18 7.37
N PHE A 657 -24.26 0.16 6.91
CA PHE A 657 -22.98 -0.27 7.46
C PHE A 657 -21.85 0.30 6.62
N GLU A 658 -20.86 0.88 7.28
CA GLU A 658 -19.54 1.14 6.73
C GLU A 658 -18.51 0.36 7.59
N VAL A 659 -17.88 -0.63 6.98
CA VAL A 659 -17.02 -1.61 7.65
C VAL A 659 -15.59 -1.46 7.16
N HIS A 660 -14.66 -1.25 8.09
CA HIS A 660 -13.23 -1.11 7.84
C HIS A 660 -12.45 -2.27 8.47
N VAL A 661 -11.67 -2.98 7.65
CA VAL A 661 -10.79 -4.08 8.10
C VAL A 661 -9.34 -3.62 8.00
N PRO A 662 -8.56 -3.62 9.11
CA PRO A 662 -7.17 -3.18 9.08
C PRO A 662 -6.30 -4.04 8.14
N PRO A 663 -5.39 -3.45 7.34
CA PRO A 663 -4.53 -4.20 6.42
C PRO A 663 -3.70 -5.32 7.05
N ILE A 664 -3.36 -5.17 8.33
CA ILE A 664 -2.58 -6.14 9.11
C ILE A 664 -3.46 -7.25 9.73
N CYS A 665 -4.78 -7.07 9.68
CA CYS A 665 -5.82 -7.92 10.25
C CYS A 665 -6.74 -8.53 9.18
N MET A 666 -6.35 -8.52 7.89
CA MET A 666 -7.06 -9.21 6.81
C MET A 666 -6.90 -10.73 6.93
N LEU A 667 -7.56 -11.29 7.94
CA LEU A 667 -7.65 -12.72 8.25
C LEU A 667 -8.70 -13.42 7.38
N ASP A 668 -8.80 -14.75 7.53
CA ASP A 668 -9.83 -15.61 6.93
C ASP A 668 -10.06 -15.48 5.40
N GLY A 669 -9.10 -14.92 4.66
CA GLY A 669 -9.21 -14.68 3.21
C GLY A 669 -9.97 -13.41 2.82
N VAL A 670 -10.07 -12.41 3.71
CA VAL A 670 -10.64 -11.09 3.40
C VAL A 670 -9.93 -10.44 2.19
N HIS A 671 -10.73 -9.93 1.26
CA HIS A 671 -10.30 -9.46 -0.07
C HIS A 671 -10.36 -7.94 -0.27
N SER A 672 -10.99 -7.20 0.65
CA SER A 672 -11.08 -5.73 0.64
C SER A 672 -10.83 -5.18 2.05
N GLN A 673 -10.35 -3.94 2.13
CA GLN A 673 -10.24 -3.17 3.39
C GLN A 673 -11.56 -2.49 3.77
N HIS A 674 -12.46 -2.29 2.81
CA HIS A 674 -13.69 -1.51 2.98
C HIS A 674 -14.89 -2.29 2.43
N PHE A 675 -15.98 -2.35 3.20
CA PHE A 675 -17.26 -2.93 2.79
C PHE A 675 -18.42 -2.01 3.17
N PHE A 676 -19.48 -2.07 2.36
CA PHE A 676 -20.72 -1.32 2.56
C PHE A 676 -21.92 -2.24 2.37
N GLY A 677 -22.96 -2.07 3.18
CA GLY A 677 -24.20 -2.86 3.06
C GLY A 677 -25.34 -2.34 3.93
N THR A 678 -26.57 -2.75 3.61
CA THR A 678 -27.75 -2.42 4.44
C THR A 678 -28.01 -3.54 5.44
N GLY A 679 -28.21 -3.19 6.71
CA GLY A 679 -28.68 -4.11 7.75
C GLY A 679 -29.97 -3.63 8.42
N VAL A 680 -30.54 -4.48 9.28
CA VAL A 680 -31.84 -4.26 9.94
C VAL A 680 -31.72 -4.46 11.45
N ILE A 681 -32.29 -3.53 12.22
CA ILE A 681 -32.34 -3.59 13.69
C ILE A 681 -33.32 -4.70 14.09
N ILE A 682 -32.81 -5.79 14.66
CA ILE A 682 -33.61 -6.95 15.07
C ILE A 682 -34.01 -6.91 16.56
N TYR A 683 -33.30 -6.12 17.36
CA TYR A 683 -33.61 -5.90 18.77
C TYR A 683 -33.17 -4.50 19.20
N HIS A 684 -33.97 -3.85 20.04
CA HIS A 684 -33.70 -2.54 20.60
C HIS A 684 -34.29 -2.44 22.01
N SER A 685 -33.49 -1.92 22.94
CA SER A 685 -33.78 -1.74 24.36
C SER A 685 -32.78 -0.69 24.89
N ASP A 686 -33.09 0.00 25.98
CA ASP A 686 -32.29 1.11 26.54
C ASP A 686 -30.78 0.80 26.74
N CYS A 687 -30.41 -0.47 26.87
CA CYS A 687 -29.03 -0.93 27.08
C CYS A 687 -28.44 -1.77 25.94
N LEU A 688 -29.22 -2.16 24.93
CA LEU A 688 -28.77 -3.04 23.85
C LEU A 688 -29.54 -2.82 22.54
N GLY A 689 -28.82 -2.44 21.50
CA GLY A 689 -29.25 -2.59 20.11
C GLY A 689 -28.54 -3.77 19.45
N LEU A 690 -29.27 -4.59 18.68
CA LEU A 690 -28.70 -5.62 17.80
C LEU A 690 -29.20 -5.41 16.37
N VAL A 691 -28.28 -5.53 15.41
CA VAL A 691 -28.52 -5.34 13.99
C VAL A 691 -28.04 -6.58 13.23
N ALA A 692 -28.88 -7.11 12.35
CA ALA A 692 -28.52 -8.17 11.43
C ALA A 692 -28.05 -7.59 10.09
N VAL A 693 -26.94 -8.12 9.57
CA VAL A 693 -26.34 -7.76 8.29
C VAL A 693 -25.79 -9.02 7.62
N ASP A 694 -25.52 -8.99 6.33
CA ASP A 694 -24.88 -10.14 5.66
C ASP A 694 -23.40 -10.29 6.02
N ARG A 695 -22.91 -11.53 5.95
CA ARG A 695 -21.51 -11.87 6.27
C ARG A 695 -20.54 -11.60 5.11
N ASN A 696 -21.03 -11.14 3.95
CA ASN A 696 -20.15 -10.61 2.89
C ASN A 696 -19.72 -9.16 3.19
N THR A 697 -20.58 -8.39 3.87
CA THR A 697 -20.30 -7.05 4.40
C THR A 697 -19.47 -7.11 5.69
N VAL A 698 -19.82 -8.00 6.64
CA VAL A 698 -19.07 -8.20 7.88
C VAL A 698 -18.40 -9.59 7.87
N ALA A 699 -17.25 -9.69 7.19
CA ALA A 699 -16.58 -10.97 6.94
C ALA A 699 -15.86 -11.57 8.16
N VAL A 700 -15.25 -10.72 8.99
CA VAL A 700 -14.41 -11.06 10.16
C VAL A 700 -14.82 -10.22 11.38
N SER A 701 -14.44 -10.67 12.58
CA SER A 701 -14.73 -9.99 13.85
C SER A 701 -13.74 -8.87 14.19
N ILE A 702 -12.59 -8.83 13.50
CA ILE A 702 -11.57 -7.78 13.63
C ILE A 702 -11.81 -6.65 12.61
N SER A 703 -12.92 -5.95 12.79
CA SER A 703 -13.37 -4.84 11.94
C SER A 703 -13.92 -3.69 12.76
N ASP A 704 -13.68 -2.46 12.31
CA ASP A 704 -14.25 -1.22 12.85
C ASP A 704 -15.52 -0.89 12.05
N ILE A 705 -16.67 -0.78 12.71
CA ILE A 705 -17.97 -0.61 12.05
C ILE A 705 -18.59 0.71 12.47
N MET A 706 -18.97 1.53 11.48
CA MET A 706 -19.88 2.65 11.67
C MET A 706 -21.27 2.27 11.20
N LEU A 707 -22.27 2.63 12.02
CA LEU A 707 -23.69 2.49 11.71
C LEU A 707 -24.32 3.87 11.47
N SER A 708 -24.79 4.12 10.25
CA SER A 708 -25.55 5.32 9.90
C SER A 708 -27.04 4.98 9.84
N PHE A 709 -27.83 5.56 10.74
CA PHE A 709 -29.25 5.25 10.88
C PHE A 709 -30.10 6.03 9.84
N ALA A 710 -31.09 5.39 9.23
CA ALA A 710 -31.91 6.06 8.20
C ALA A 710 -32.87 7.11 8.80
N ALA A 711 -33.60 6.76 9.86
CA ALA A 711 -34.60 7.65 10.47
C ALA A 711 -34.03 8.77 11.36
N TYR A 712 -32.72 8.81 11.60
CA TYR A 712 -32.06 9.91 12.31
C TYR A 712 -30.58 10.01 11.88
N PRO A 713 -30.11 11.17 11.37
CA PRO A 713 -28.77 11.31 10.78
C PRO A 713 -27.68 11.35 11.86
N ILE A 714 -27.33 10.17 12.38
CA ILE A 714 -26.26 9.95 13.35
C ILE A 714 -25.43 8.73 12.94
N GLU A 715 -24.13 8.78 13.26
CA GLU A 715 -23.18 7.70 13.03
C GLU A 715 -22.65 7.19 14.37
N ILE A 716 -22.81 5.90 14.66
CA ILE A 716 -22.40 5.29 15.94
C ILE A 716 -21.44 4.12 15.67
N PRO A 717 -20.32 4.00 16.43
CA PRO A 717 -19.44 2.85 16.34
C PRO A 717 -20.10 1.59 16.91
N ALA A 718 -19.83 0.44 16.30
CA ALA A 718 -20.51 -0.82 16.61
C ALA A 718 -19.57 -2.03 16.56
N GLU A 719 -19.92 -3.09 17.31
CA GLU A 719 -19.03 -4.22 17.61
C GLU A 719 -19.62 -5.55 17.14
N VAL A 720 -18.80 -6.40 16.50
CA VAL A 720 -19.24 -7.66 15.85
C VAL A 720 -19.47 -8.75 16.89
N VAL A 721 -20.70 -8.90 17.36
CA VAL A 721 -21.09 -9.83 18.43
C VAL A 721 -21.08 -11.29 17.98
N PHE A 722 -21.57 -11.59 16.78
CA PHE A 722 -21.72 -12.97 16.32
C PHE A 722 -21.64 -13.08 14.79
N LEU A 723 -20.67 -13.83 14.27
CA LEU A 723 -20.59 -14.28 12.88
C LEU A 723 -21.20 -15.67 12.77
N HIS A 724 -22.25 -15.86 11.98
CA HIS A 724 -22.79 -17.20 11.81
C HIS A 724 -21.82 -18.10 11.00
N PRO A 725 -21.50 -19.32 11.45
CA PRO A 725 -20.46 -20.16 10.83
C PRO A 725 -20.81 -20.69 9.43
N VAL A 726 -22.10 -20.88 9.11
CA VAL A 726 -22.59 -21.53 7.87
C VAL A 726 -23.54 -20.66 7.03
N HIS A 727 -24.63 -20.14 7.62
CA HIS A 727 -25.50 -19.12 7.02
C HIS A 727 -24.80 -17.76 6.86
N ASN A 728 -25.11 -17.03 5.79
CA ASN A 728 -24.47 -15.76 5.40
C ASN A 728 -24.99 -14.52 6.19
N PHE A 729 -24.95 -14.55 7.52
CA PHE A 729 -25.27 -13.38 8.34
C PHE A 729 -24.32 -13.15 9.52
N ALA A 730 -24.27 -11.91 9.96
CA ALA A 730 -23.61 -11.44 11.16
C ALA A 730 -24.59 -10.63 12.02
N LEU A 731 -24.39 -10.66 13.34
CA LEU A 731 -25.07 -9.81 14.30
C LEU A 731 -24.06 -8.84 14.91
N VAL A 732 -24.40 -7.56 14.88
CA VAL A 732 -23.56 -6.45 15.34
C VAL A 732 -24.33 -5.66 16.40
N ALA A 733 -23.68 -5.31 17.50
CA ALA A 733 -24.27 -4.53 18.58
C ALA A 733 -23.82 -3.06 18.54
N TYR A 734 -24.70 -2.18 19.01
CA TYR A 734 -24.40 -0.78 19.26
C TYR A 734 -24.92 -0.36 20.63
N ASP A 735 -24.38 0.76 21.15
CA ASP A 735 -24.82 1.40 22.37
C ASP A 735 -26.02 2.35 22.09
N PRO A 736 -27.22 2.06 22.60
CA PRO A 736 -28.39 2.92 22.38
C PRO A 736 -28.30 4.26 23.12
N SER A 737 -27.48 4.38 24.16
CA SER A 737 -27.30 5.65 24.87
C SER A 737 -26.61 6.70 24.00
N ALA A 738 -25.76 6.27 23.06
CA ALA A 738 -25.10 7.13 22.08
C ALA A 738 -26.05 7.73 21.03
N LEU A 739 -27.31 7.25 20.91
CA LEU A 739 -28.32 7.83 20.02
C LEU A 739 -28.87 9.18 20.54
N GLY A 740 -28.78 9.45 21.84
CA GLY A 740 -29.37 10.63 22.47
C GLY A 740 -30.86 10.78 22.11
N ALA A 741 -31.23 11.90 21.50
CA ALA A 741 -32.62 12.17 21.07
C ALA A 741 -33.15 11.18 20.02
N GLY A 742 -32.28 10.59 19.19
CA GLY A 742 -32.65 9.66 18.11
C GLY A 742 -33.25 8.33 18.60
N ALA A 743 -32.99 7.94 19.86
CA ALA A 743 -33.54 6.73 20.46
C ALA A 743 -35.08 6.70 20.51
N SER A 744 -35.73 7.87 20.48
CA SER A 744 -37.20 7.97 20.44
C SER A 744 -37.83 7.62 19.07
N VAL A 745 -37.04 7.68 18.00
CA VAL A 745 -37.49 7.47 16.61
C VAL A 745 -37.23 6.04 16.16
N ILE A 746 -36.06 5.51 16.49
CA ILE A 746 -35.54 4.20 16.07
C ILE A 746 -36.35 3.05 16.69
N ARG A 747 -36.55 1.97 15.91
CA ARG A 747 -37.35 0.79 16.32
C ARG A 747 -36.73 -0.50 15.79
N ALA A 748 -36.88 -1.59 16.54
CA ALA A 748 -36.60 -2.92 16.03
C ALA A 748 -37.69 -3.37 15.05
N ALA A 749 -37.29 -4.00 13.95
CA ALA A 749 -38.22 -4.52 12.95
C ALA A 749 -38.96 -5.75 13.47
N LYS A 750 -40.24 -5.88 13.14
CA LYS A 750 -41.05 -7.03 13.56
C LYS A 750 -40.77 -8.25 12.68
N LEU A 751 -40.00 -9.20 13.20
CA LEU A 751 -39.68 -10.46 12.51
C LEU A 751 -40.92 -11.36 12.41
N LEU A 752 -41.01 -12.10 11.30
CA LEU A 752 -42.09 -13.05 11.00
C LEU A 752 -41.52 -14.35 10.40
N PRO A 753 -40.99 -15.27 11.24
CA PRO A 753 -40.39 -16.52 10.76
C PRO A 753 -41.42 -17.54 10.24
N GLU A 754 -42.69 -17.43 10.66
CA GLU A 754 -43.80 -18.26 10.19
C GLU A 754 -45.01 -17.40 9.76
N PRO A 755 -45.78 -17.83 8.75
CA PRO A 755 -45.61 -19.03 7.94
C PRO A 755 -44.46 -18.89 6.94
N ALA A 756 -43.82 -20.01 6.60
CA ALA A 756 -42.76 -20.05 5.59
C ALA A 756 -43.28 -19.64 4.20
N LEU A 757 -42.50 -18.81 3.51
CA LEU A 757 -42.79 -18.24 2.20
C LEU A 757 -42.99 -19.29 1.11
N ARG A 758 -43.89 -19.00 0.16
CA ARG A 758 -44.28 -19.89 -0.94
C ARG A 758 -44.03 -19.23 -2.29
N ARG A 759 -43.90 -20.07 -3.32
CA ARG A 759 -43.79 -19.62 -4.71
C ARG A 759 -45.07 -18.91 -5.14
N GLY A 760 -44.94 -17.69 -5.66
CA GLY A 760 -46.05 -16.82 -6.04
C GLY A 760 -46.55 -15.89 -4.94
N ASP A 761 -46.04 -16.00 -3.71
CA ASP A 761 -46.27 -14.97 -2.69
C ASP A 761 -45.62 -13.64 -3.14
N SER A 762 -46.30 -12.52 -2.89
CA SER A 762 -45.77 -11.18 -3.21
C SER A 762 -45.15 -10.54 -1.98
N VAL A 763 -43.98 -9.94 -2.18
CA VAL A 763 -43.16 -9.34 -1.15
C VAL A 763 -42.68 -7.95 -1.57
N TYR A 764 -42.35 -7.12 -0.60
CA TYR A 764 -41.73 -5.82 -0.78
C TYR A 764 -40.26 -5.94 -0.39
N LEU A 765 -39.37 -5.72 -1.35
CA LEU A 765 -37.95 -5.53 -1.10
C LEU A 765 -37.75 -4.06 -0.69
N VAL A 766 -37.26 -3.84 0.53
CA VAL A 766 -36.97 -2.51 1.08
C VAL A 766 -35.48 -2.42 1.42
N GLY A 767 -34.79 -1.40 0.92
CA GLY A 767 -33.36 -1.19 1.14
C GLY A 767 -32.96 0.28 1.04
N LEU A 768 -31.75 0.61 1.48
CA LEU A 768 -31.25 1.98 1.54
C LEU A 768 -30.47 2.38 0.27
N SER A 769 -30.66 3.61 -0.17
CA SER A 769 -29.75 4.28 -1.09
C SER A 769 -28.44 4.70 -0.40
N ARG A 770 -27.43 5.12 -1.18
CA ARG A 770 -26.24 5.80 -0.65
C ARG A 770 -26.53 7.17 -0.01
N SER A 771 -27.72 7.73 -0.23
CA SER A 771 -28.23 8.94 0.43
C SER A 771 -29.03 8.65 1.71
N LEU A 772 -28.94 7.43 2.25
CA LEU A 772 -29.71 6.92 3.40
C LEU A 772 -31.24 6.95 3.22
N GLN A 773 -31.73 7.14 1.99
CA GLN A 773 -33.15 7.15 1.69
C GLN A 773 -33.65 5.70 1.56
N ALA A 774 -34.71 5.36 2.29
CA ALA A 774 -35.41 4.10 2.12
C ALA A 774 -36.05 4.04 0.73
N THR A 775 -35.97 2.88 0.09
CA THR A 775 -36.61 2.62 -1.21
C THR A 775 -37.24 1.23 -1.21
N SER A 776 -38.51 1.16 -1.59
CA SER A 776 -39.29 -0.08 -1.66
C SER A 776 -39.67 -0.46 -3.10
N ARG A 777 -39.66 -1.76 -3.39
CA ARG A 777 -40.11 -2.33 -4.68
C ARG A 777 -40.89 -3.62 -4.44
N LYS A 778 -42.01 -3.79 -5.14
CA LYS A 778 -42.83 -5.02 -5.08
C LYS A 778 -42.28 -6.07 -6.05
N SER A 779 -42.22 -7.32 -5.60
CA SER A 779 -41.78 -8.49 -6.36
C SER A 779 -42.67 -9.70 -6.07
N THR A 780 -42.48 -10.81 -6.79
CA THR A 780 -43.03 -12.13 -6.42
C THR A 780 -41.92 -13.18 -6.28
N ILE A 781 -42.15 -14.19 -5.43
CA ILE A 781 -41.16 -15.24 -5.14
C ILE A 781 -41.21 -16.32 -6.23
N THR A 782 -40.08 -16.52 -6.92
CA THR A 782 -39.93 -17.56 -7.95
C THR A 782 -39.56 -18.91 -7.37
N ASN A 783 -38.67 -18.94 -6.37
CA ASN A 783 -38.35 -20.14 -5.59
C ASN A 783 -37.99 -19.77 -4.14
N PRO A 784 -38.73 -20.24 -3.11
CA PRO A 784 -38.38 -19.98 -1.71
C PRO A 784 -37.21 -20.85 -1.18
N CYS A 785 -36.75 -21.85 -1.95
CA CYS A 785 -35.83 -22.89 -1.48
C CYS A 785 -34.74 -23.27 -2.50
N THR A 786 -34.10 -22.28 -3.15
CA THR A 786 -32.93 -22.54 -4.03
C THR A 786 -31.71 -22.86 -3.17
N ALA A 787 -31.07 -24.01 -3.40
CA ALA A 787 -29.81 -24.35 -2.73
C ALA A 787 -28.63 -23.52 -3.29
N VAL A 788 -27.89 -22.84 -2.42
CA VAL A 788 -26.68 -22.08 -2.77
C VAL A 788 -25.51 -23.03 -3.02
N ASN A 789 -24.76 -22.82 -4.11
CA ASN A 789 -23.54 -23.55 -4.43
C ASN A 789 -22.45 -22.57 -4.90
N ILE A 790 -21.72 -21.99 -3.95
CA ILE A 790 -20.59 -21.09 -4.20
C ILE A 790 -19.30 -21.92 -4.27
N GLY A 791 -18.46 -21.64 -5.27
CA GLY A 791 -17.16 -22.30 -5.46
C GLY A 791 -16.12 -21.89 -4.42
N SER A 792 -15.02 -22.64 -4.34
CA SER A 792 -13.81 -22.21 -3.64
C SER A 792 -13.09 -21.12 -4.44
N ALA A 793 -12.85 -19.97 -3.81
CA ALA A 793 -11.93 -18.95 -4.34
C ALA A 793 -10.46 -19.40 -4.23
N ASP A 794 -9.58 -18.82 -5.04
CA ASP A 794 -8.14 -19.13 -5.06
C ASP A 794 -7.44 -18.75 -3.75
N CYS A 795 -7.90 -17.67 -3.11
CA CYS A 795 -7.65 -17.41 -1.69
C CYS A 795 -8.84 -17.97 -0.89
N PRO A 796 -8.67 -19.04 -0.07
CA PRO A 796 -9.79 -19.67 0.63
C PRO A 796 -10.42 -18.73 1.65
N ARG A 797 -11.62 -18.24 1.32
CA ARG A 797 -12.40 -17.29 2.14
C ARG A 797 -13.79 -17.82 2.46
N TYR A 798 -14.45 -17.17 3.42
CA TYR A 798 -15.81 -17.53 3.81
C TYR A 798 -16.77 -17.61 2.60
N ARG A 799 -17.58 -18.67 2.56
CA ARG A 799 -18.66 -18.90 1.61
C ARG A 799 -19.80 -19.63 2.32
N ALA A 800 -21.04 -19.33 1.96
CA ALA A 800 -22.18 -20.11 2.43
C ALA A 800 -22.13 -21.53 1.84
N ILE A 801 -22.36 -22.54 2.70
CA ILE A 801 -22.54 -23.95 2.33
C ILE A 801 -23.84 -24.45 2.97
N ASN A 802 -24.41 -25.55 2.47
CA ASN A 802 -25.60 -26.19 3.05
C ASN A 802 -26.79 -25.23 3.28
N MET A 803 -26.93 -24.19 2.44
CA MET A 803 -27.89 -23.11 2.64
C MET A 803 -28.94 -23.09 1.53
N GLU A 804 -30.21 -22.94 1.90
CA GLU A 804 -31.30 -22.61 0.96
C GLU A 804 -31.64 -21.12 1.07
N VAL A 805 -31.89 -20.48 -0.07
CA VAL A 805 -32.23 -19.06 -0.20
C VAL A 805 -33.47 -18.84 -1.07
N ILE A 806 -34.07 -17.67 -0.90
CA ILE A 806 -35.24 -17.19 -1.63
C ILE A 806 -34.78 -16.43 -2.88
N GLU A 807 -35.40 -16.75 -4.02
CA GLU A 807 -35.25 -16.07 -5.31
C GLU A 807 -36.56 -15.35 -5.70
N LEU A 808 -36.40 -14.22 -6.38
CA LEU A 808 -37.48 -13.36 -6.85
C LEU A 808 -37.64 -13.45 -8.37
N ASP A 809 -38.68 -12.82 -8.90
CA ASP A 809 -38.95 -12.66 -10.34
C ASP A 809 -38.10 -11.56 -11.00
N THR A 810 -37.64 -10.60 -10.22
CA THR A 810 -36.96 -9.39 -10.68
C THR A 810 -35.52 -9.37 -10.18
N ASP A 811 -34.57 -9.04 -11.06
CA ASP A 811 -33.21 -8.69 -10.63
C ASP A 811 -33.16 -7.20 -10.25
N PHE A 812 -32.65 -6.93 -9.04
CA PHE A 812 -32.54 -5.59 -8.48
C PHE A 812 -31.12 -5.01 -8.60
N GLY A 813 -30.18 -5.78 -9.17
CA GLY A 813 -28.77 -5.45 -9.25
C GLY A 813 -27.99 -5.96 -8.04
N SER A 814 -26.74 -6.36 -8.28
CA SER A 814 -25.85 -6.97 -7.28
C SER A 814 -25.49 -6.08 -6.08
N SER A 815 -25.70 -4.77 -6.17
CA SER A 815 -25.41 -3.80 -5.11
C SER A 815 -26.59 -3.48 -4.19
N PHE A 816 -27.81 -3.96 -4.49
CA PHE A 816 -28.99 -3.64 -3.68
C PHE A 816 -29.18 -4.67 -2.55
N SER A 817 -28.73 -4.31 -1.34
CA SER A 817 -28.99 -5.04 -0.09
C SER A 817 -30.17 -4.44 0.68
N GLY A 818 -30.82 -5.23 1.53
CA GLY A 818 -32.00 -4.78 2.27
C GLY A 818 -32.76 -5.94 2.94
N ILE A 819 -34.08 -5.86 3.00
CA ILE A 819 -34.95 -6.90 3.57
C ILE A 819 -36.18 -7.17 2.69
N LEU A 820 -36.77 -8.36 2.83
CA LEU A 820 -38.08 -8.70 2.27
C LEU A 820 -39.15 -8.63 3.36
N THR A 821 -40.22 -7.89 3.10
CA THR A 821 -41.40 -7.78 3.97
C THR A 821 -42.71 -8.10 3.26
N ASP A 822 -43.75 -8.30 4.07
CA ASP A 822 -45.12 -8.23 3.60
C ASP A 822 -45.61 -6.78 3.45
N GLU A 823 -46.88 -6.63 3.05
CA GLU A 823 -47.59 -5.34 2.91
C GLU A 823 -47.81 -4.60 4.24
N GLN A 824 -47.50 -5.21 5.39
CA GLN A 824 -47.60 -4.61 6.72
C GLN A 824 -46.22 -4.24 7.31
N GLY A 825 -45.13 -4.41 6.55
CA GLY A 825 -43.77 -4.11 7.02
C GLY A 825 -43.23 -5.13 8.03
N ARG A 826 -43.72 -6.38 8.03
CA ARG A 826 -43.14 -7.47 8.85
C ARG A 826 -42.06 -8.21 8.06
N VAL A 827 -40.92 -8.47 8.70
CA VAL A 827 -39.71 -8.99 8.03
C VAL A 827 -39.77 -10.51 7.89
N GLN A 828 -39.67 -11.00 6.66
CA GLN A 828 -39.73 -12.43 6.33
C GLN A 828 -38.36 -12.99 5.87
N ALA A 829 -37.48 -12.14 5.34
CA ALA A 829 -36.11 -12.49 4.96
C ALA A 829 -35.17 -11.27 4.94
N LEU A 830 -33.88 -11.51 5.12
CA LEU A 830 -32.80 -10.54 4.87
C LEU A 830 -32.34 -10.67 3.42
N TRP A 831 -32.30 -9.59 2.65
CA TRP A 831 -31.85 -9.59 1.26
C TRP A 831 -30.35 -9.26 1.20
N ALA A 832 -29.55 -10.34 1.18
CA ALA A 832 -28.13 -10.34 1.50
C ALA A 832 -27.24 -10.45 0.27
N SER A 833 -26.05 -9.83 0.33
CA SER A 833 -24.99 -9.98 -0.67
C SER A 833 -24.17 -11.26 -0.47
N PHE A 834 -23.84 -11.94 -1.56
CA PHE A 834 -22.99 -13.13 -1.62
C PHE A 834 -21.88 -12.89 -2.66
N SER A 835 -20.65 -13.31 -2.36
CA SER A 835 -19.51 -13.19 -3.28
C SER A 835 -19.08 -14.55 -3.83
N THR A 836 -18.83 -14.63 -5.14
CA THR A 836 -18.22 -15.78 -5.81
C THR A 836 -17.14 -15.31 -6.78
N GLN A 837 -16.01 -16.02 -6.81
CA GLN A 837 -14.93 -15.72 -7.75
C GLN A 837 -15.19 -16.44 -9.09
N LEU A 838 -15.15 -15.70 -10.19
CA LEU A 838 -15.28 -16.23 -11.55
C LEU A 838 -13.92 -16.18 -12.27
N LYS A 839 -13.61 -17.22 -13.05
CA LYS A 839 -12.34 -17.32 -13.77
C LYS A 839 -12.54 -17.03 -15.25
N TYR A 840 -11.95 -15.95 -15.74
CA TYR A 840 -12.03 -15.54 -17.13
C TYR A 840 -10.69 -15.80 -17.83
N GLY A 841 -10.67 -16.79 -18.72
CA GLY A 841 -9.43 -17.21 -19.39
C GLY A 841 -8.45 -17.90 -18.44
N CYS A 842 -7.15 -17.67 -18.64
CA CYS A 842 -6.07 -18.39 -17.95
C CYS A 842 -5.39 -17.59 -16.82
N SER A 843 -5.75 -16.33 -16.58
CA SER A 843 -4.96 -15.42 -15.73
C SER A 843 -5.75 -14.38 -14.93
N SER A 844 -6.98 -14.01 -15.29
CA SER A 844 -7.79 -13.10 -14.48
C SER A 844 -8.94 -13.82 -13.76
N SER A 845 -9.08 -13.49 -12.48
CA SER A 845 -10.11 -14.00 -11.58
C SER A 845 -10.87 -12.83 -10.98
N GLU A 846 -12.11 -12.62 -11.41
CA GLU A 846 -12.92 -11.48 -10.97
C GLU A 846 -13.90 -11.88 -9.86
N ASP A 847 -14.06 -11.01 -8.86
CA ASP A 847 -15.04 -11.21 -7.80
C ASP A 847 -16.42 -10.70 -8.23
N HIS A 848 -17.36 -11.64 -8.39
CA HIS A 848 -18.73 -11.36 -8.75
C HIS A 848 -19.63 -11.43 -7.52
N GLN A 849 -20.30 -10.32 -7.19
CA GLN A 849 -21.29 -10.26 -6.13
C GLN A 849 -22.71 -10.47 -6.69
N PHE A 850 -23.56 -11.17 -5.95
CA PHE A 850 -24.97 -11.38 -6.28
C PHE A 850 -25.82 -11.40 -4.99
N VAL A 851 -27.09 -11.00 -5.08
CA VAL A 851 -27.97 -10.85 -3.92
C VAL A 851 -29.06 -11.92 -3.87
N ARG A 852 -29.40 -12.42 -2.67
CA ARG A 852 -30.42 -13.46 -2.42
C ARG A 852 -31.06 -13.33 -1.04
N GLY A 853 -32.28 -13.85 -0.88
CA GLY A 853 -33.04 -13.76 0.37
C GLY A 853 -32.67 -14.87 1.36
N ILE A 854 -32.15 -14.50 2.52
CA ILE A 854 -31.90 -15.36 3.68
C ILE A 854 -33.18 -15.42 4.54
N PRO A 855 -33.82 -16.59 4.71
CA PRO A 855 -35.02 -16.72 5.54
C PRO A 855 -34.81 -16.24 6.99
N ILE A 856 -35.75 -15.45 7.53
CA ILE A 856 -35.57 -14.80 8.84
C ILE A 856 -35.53 -15.77 10.04
N TYR A 857 -36.00 -17.02 9.88
CA TYR A 857 -35.99 -18.02 10.96
C TYR A 857 -34.58 -18.30 11.51
N ALA A 858 -33.55 -18.30 10.64
CA ALA A 858 -32.17 -18.57 11.05
C ALA A 858 -31.62 -17.45 11.96
N ILE A 859 -32.06 -16.21 11.73
CA ILE A 859 -31.71 -15.04 12.55
C ILE A 859 -32.53 -15.05 13.85
N SER A 860 -33.83 -15.37 13.79
CA SER A 860 -34.71 -15.48 14.97
C SER A 860 -34.19 -16.51 15.98
N GLN A 861 -33.82 -17.71 15.52
CA GLN A 861 -33.27 -18.76 16.38
C GLN A 861 -32.00 -18.34 17.14
N VAL A 862 -31.11 -17.57 16.51
CA VAL A 862 -29.89 -17.06 17.18
C VAL A 862 -30.23 -15.91 18.12
N LEU A 863 -31.12 -15.00 17.72
CA LEU A 863 -31.56 -13.87 18.54
C LEU A 863 -32.26 -14.35 19.83
N GLU A 864 -33.16 -15.33 19.72
CA GLU A 864 -33.87 -15.93 20.85
C GLU A 864 -32.91 -16.58 21.84
N LYS A 865 -31.85 -17.25 21.38
CA LYS A 865 -30.78 -17.81 22.24
C LYS A 865 -29.98 -16.72 22.98
N ILE A 866 -29.66 -15.60 22.31
CA ILE A 866 -28.97 -14.45 22.91
C ILE A 866 -29.85 -13.74 23.96
N ILE A 867 -31.16 -13.60 23.71
CA ILE A 867 -32.09 -12.95 24.63
C ILE A 867 -32.41 -13.85 25.84
N SER A 868 -32.62 -15.16 25.62
CA SER A 868 -32.95 -16.12 26.68
C SER A 868 -31.77 -16.55 27.55
N GLY A 869 -30.53 -16.35 27.07
CA GLY A 869 -29.32 -16.58 27.85
C GLY A 869 -28.87 -18.06 27.87
N THR A 870 -28.86 -18.72 26.72
CA THR A 870 -28.40 -20.13 26.61
C THR A 870 -26.95 -20.32 27.06
N PRO A 871 -26.56 -21.51 27.59
CA PRO A 871 -25.18 -21.79 27.98
C PRO A 871 -24.19 -21.63 26.83
N GLY A 872 -23.10 -20.90 27.08
CA GLY A 872 -22.05 -20.62 26.11
C GLY A 872 -21.01 -19.63 26.65
N PRO A 873 -19.98 -19.27 25.87
CA PRO A 873 -18.95 -18.33 26.30
C PRO A 873 -19.55 -16.94 26.59
N PHE A 874 -19.17 -16.34 27.72
CA PHE A 874 -19.59 -14.98 28.05
C PHE A 874 -18.84 -13.94 27.22
N ARG A 875 -19.57 -12.93 26.75
CA ARG A 875 -19.06 -11.75 26.08
C ARG A 875 -19.61 -10.49 26.76
N LEU A 876 -18.81 -9.44 26.82
CA LEU A 876 -19.18 -8.15 27.39
C LEU A 876 -19.76 -7.23 26.30
N ILE A 877 -21.08 -6.98 26.29
CA ILE A 877 -21.72 -6.12 25.29
C ILE A 877 -22.31 -4.90 25.99
N ASN A 878 -21.91 -3.69 25.60
CA ASN A 878 -22.29 -2.42 26.26
C ASN A 878 -22.06 -2.46 27.80
N GLY A 879 -20.98 -3.14 28.24
CA GLY A 879 -20.69 -3.34 29.66
C GLY A 879 -21.49 -4.44 30.38
N ILE A 880 -22.43 -5.11 29.69
CA ILE A 880 -23.25 -6.19 30.24
C ILE A 880 -22.68 -7.54 29.78
N ARG A 881 -22.33 -8.43 30.72
CA ARG A 881 -21.94 -9.81 30.39
C ARG A 881 -23.16 -10.62 29.94
N ARG A 882 -23.11 -11.18 28.73
CA ARG A 882 -24.16 -12.03 28.14
C ARG A 882 -23.52 -13.32 27.58
N PRO A 883 -24.14 -14.50 27.74
CA PRO A 883 -23.62 -15.73 27.15
C PRO A 883 -23.97 -15.78 25.65
N MET A 884 -22.98 -16.09 24.82
CA MET A 884 -23.15 -16.20 23.37
C MET A 884 -23.54 -17.62 22.96
N PRO A 885 -24.45 -17.80 21.99
CA PRO A 885 -24.90 -19.12 21.57
C PRO A 885 -23.78 -19.88 20.85
N LEU A 886 -23.66 -21.16 21.20
CA LEU A 886 -22.91 -22.13 20.40
C LEU A 886 -23.81 -22.72 19.31
N VAL A 887 -23.22 -23.03 18.16
CA VAL A 887 -23.88 -23.66 17.01
C VAL A 887 -23.32 -25.05 16.81
N ARG A 888 -24.16 -26.08 16.95
CA ARG A 888 -23.84 -27.46 16.61
C ARG A 888 -24.06 -27.71 15.13
N LEU A 889 -23.08 -28.32 14.47
CA LEU A 889 -23.02 -28.51 13.03
C LEU A 889 -22.60 -29.94 12.68
N LEU A 890 -23.01 -30.38 11.49
CA LEU A 890 -22.38 -31.46 10.76
C LEU A 890 -21.41 -30.83 9.75
N GLU A 891 -20.11 -30.94 9.98
CA GLU A 891 -19.06 -30.29 9.17
C GLU A 891 -18.79 -31.01 7.83
N VAL A 892 -19.83 -31.10 7.00
CA VAL A 892 -19.83 -31.78 5.70
C VAL A 892 -20.47 -30.85 4.67
N GLU A 893 -19.84 -30.66 3.51
CA GLU A 893 -20.46 -29.95 2.39
C GLU A 893 -21.41 -30.90 1.64
N LEU A 894 -22.66 -30.49 1.51
CA LEU A 894 -23.75 -31.26 0.92
C LEU A 894 -24.30 -30.57 -0.33
N TYR A 895 -24.83 -31.35 -1.27
CA TYR A 895 -25.53 -30.84 -2.44
C TYR A 895 -26.79 -31.65 -2.75
N PRO A 896 -27.89 -31.01 -3.21
CA PRO A 896 -29.11 -31.73 -3.57
C PRO A 896 -28.91 -32.54 -4.85
N THR A 897 -29.46 -33.75 -4.86
CA THR A 897 -29.55 -34.63 -6.03
C THR A 897 -31.01 -35.04 -6.24
N LEU A 898 -31.57 -34.76 -7.42
CA LEU A 898 -32.93 -35.16 -7.77
C LEU A 898 -33.12 -36.68 -7.65
N LEU A 899 -34.27 -37.13 -7.11
CA LEU A 899 -34.55 -38.56 -6.90
C LEU A 899 -34.50 -39.39 -8.19
N SER A 900 -34.79 -38.80 -9.36
CA SER A 900 -34.60 -39.43 -10.67
C SER A 900 -33.14 -39.81 -10.94
N LYS A 901 -32.19 -38.95 -10.55
CA LYS A 901 -30.75 -39.20 -10.67
C LYS A 901 -30.25 -40.11 -9.55
N ALA A 902 -30.82 -40.04 -8.35
CA ALA A 902 -30.53 -40.96 -7.25
C ALA A 902 -30.90 -42.41 -7.59
N ARG A 903 -32.05 -42.63 -8.25
CA ARG A 903 -32.47 -43.94 -8.75
C ARG A 903 -31.46 -44.54 -9.74
N SER A 904 -30.85 -43.73 -10.60
CA SER A 904 -29.78 -44.17 -11.52
C SER A 904 -28.48 -44.60 -10.81
N TYR A 905 -28.28 -44.22 -9.55
CA TYR A 905 -27.20 -44.74 -8.69
C TYR A 905 -27.61 -45.98 -7.87
N GLY A 906 -28.82 -46.52 -8.10
CA GLY A 906 -29.32 -47.73 -7.46
C GLY A 906 -30.13 -47.52 -6.18
N LEU A 907 -30.56 -46.28 -5.86
CA LEU A 907 -31.42 -46.04 -4.70
C LEU A 907 -32.75 -46.80 -4.84
N SER A 908 -33.19 -47.47 -3.77
CA SER A 908 -34.37 -48.34 -3.81
C SER A 908 -35.68 -47.55 -3.98
N ASP A 909 -36.65 -48.15 -4.69
CA ASP A 909 -37.94 -47.51 -4.94
C ASP A 909 -38.73 -47.21 -3.64
N ASN A 910 -38.49 -47.97 -2.56
CA ASN A 910 -39.04 -47.70 -1.23
C ASN A 910 -38.55 -46.35 -0.68
N TRP A 911 -37.24 -46.07 -0.75
CA TRP A 911 -36.68 -44.80 -0.32
C TRP A 911 -37.07 -43.65 -1.23
N VAL A 912 -37.16 -43.88 -2.55
CA VAL A 912 -37.69 -42.88 -3.50
C VAL A 912 -39.13 -42.50 -3.13
N GLN A 913 -39.99 -43.45 -2.78
CA GLN A 913 -41.35 -43.18 -2.32
C GLN A 913 -41.38 -42.45 -0.96
N ALA A 914 -40.55 -42.85 0.00
CA ALA A 914 -40.48 -42.22 1.31
C ALA A 914 -40.05 -40.75 1.23
N LEU A 915 -38.99 -40.45 0.47
CA LEU A 915 -38.46 -39.10 0.29
C LEU A 915 -39.42 -38.21 -0.52
N ALA A 916 -40.02 -38.74 -1.61
CA ALA A 916 -41.02 -38.02 -2.39
C ALA A 916 -42.34 -37.78 -1.63
N LYS A 917 -42.65 -38.60 -0.61
CA LYS A 917 -43.77 -38.39 0.31
C LYS A 917 -43.47 -37.32 1.36
N LYS A 918 -42.22 -37.22 1.83
CA LYS A 918 -41.81 -36.16 2.77
C LYS A 918 -41.77 -34.79 2.08
N ASP A 919 -41.10 -34.71 0.93
CA ASP A 919 -41.02 -33.47 0.13
C ASP A 919 -41.55 -33.70 -1.30
N PRO A 920 -42.85 -33.46 -1.53
CA PRO A 920 -43.46 -33.60 -2.84
C PRO A 920 -43.09 -32.46 -3.82
N VAL A 921 -42.35 -31.44 -3.37
CA VAL A 921 -41.96 -30.25 -4.14
C VAL A 921 -40.52 -30.38 -4.64
N ARG A 922 -39.53 -30.46 -3.73
CA ARG A 922 -38.09 -30.56 -4.09
C ARG A 922 -37.74 -31.92 -4.70
N ARG A 923 -38.35 -33.02 -4.19
CA ARG A 923 -38.12 -34.42 -4.65
C ARG A 923 -36.64 -34.76 -4.82
N GLN A 924 -35.86 -34.47 -3.79
CA GLN A 924 -34.40 -34.60 -3.77
C GLN A 924 -33.92 -35.47 -2.61
N VAL A 925 -32.66 -35.90 -2.70
CA VAL A 925 -31.86 -36.48 -1.61
C VAL A 925 -30.58 -35.66 -1.46
N LEU A 926 -30.07 -35.51 -0.25
CA LEU A 926 -28.80 -34.79 -0.01
C LEU A 926 -27.61 -35.72 -0.22
N ARG A 927 -26.61 -35.26 -0.97
CA ARG A 927 -25.41 -36.02 -1.32
C ARG A 927 -24.15 -35.32 -0.82
N VAL A 928 -23.17 -36.08 -0.34
CA VAL A 928 -21.89 -35.56 0.17
C VAL A 928 -21.01 -35.07 -0.98
N LYS A 929 -20.62 -33.79 -0.95
CA LYS A 929 -19.62 -33.18 -1.85
C LYS A 929 -18.20 -33.38 -1.30
N GLY A 930 -18.05 -33.26 0.02
CA GLY A 930 -16.81 -33.52 0.77
C GLY A 930 -16.99 -33.21 2.26
N CYS A 931 -16.06 -33.66 3.09
CA CYS A 931 -16.03 -33.36 4.52
C CYS A 931 -15.03 -32.24 4.79
N LEU A 932 -15.25 -31.41 5.83
CA LEU A 932 -14.22 -30.47 6.27
C LEU A 932 -13.08 -31.25 6.95
N ALA A 933 -11.84 -30.91 6.63
CA ALA A 933 -10.68 -31.61 7.14
C ALA A 933 -10.52 -31.46 8.66
N GLY A 934 -10.21 -32.54 9.38
CA GLY A 934 -10.18 -32.58 10.84
C GLY A 934 -11.56 -32.53 11.52
N SER A 935 -12.66 -32.77 10.80
CA SER A 935 -14.01 -32.89 11.39
C SER A 935 -14.27 -34.32 11.89
N LYS A 936 -15.24 -34.49 12.80
CA LYS A 936 -15.68 -35.83 13.25
C LYS A 936 -16.34 -36.66 12.14
N ALA A 937 -16.78 -36.04 11.06
CA ALA A 937 -17.40 -36.70 9.91
C ALA A 937 -16.38 -37.23 8.87
N GLU A 938 -15.18 -36.66 8.82
CA GLU A 938 -14.15 -36.91 7.79
C GLU A 938 -13.81 -38.39 7.58
N LYS A 939 -13.73 -39.18 8.66
CA LYS A 939 -13.36 -40.61 8.62
C LYS A 939 -14.54 -41.57 8.46
N LEU A 940 -15.77 -41.04 8.35
CA LEU A 940 -17.01 -41.82 8.36
C LEU A 940 -17.81 -41.67 7.06
N LEU A 941 -17.89 -40.44 6.53
CA LEU A 941 -18.64 -40.11 5.33
C LEU A 941 -17.72 -39.91 4.12
N GLU A 942 -18.05 -40.53 2.99
CA GLU A 942 -17.28 -40.51 1.75
C GLU A 942 -17.92 -39.57 0.72
N GLN A 943 -17.10 -39.05 -0.22
CA GLN A 943 -17.62 -38.25 -1.33
C GLN A 943 -18.61 -39.07 -2.16
N GLY A 944 -19.84 -38.56 -2.27
CA GLY A 944 -20.90 -39.17 -3.06
C GLY A 944 -21.86 -40.07 -2.29
N ASP A 945 -21.71 -40.23 -0.98
CA ASP A 945 -22.74 -40.81 -0.10
C ASP A 945 -24.05 -40.02 -0.18
N MET A 946 -25.19 -40.71 -0.09
CA MET A 946 -26.51 -40.06 0.04
C MET A 946 -27.05 -40.23 1.46
N ILE A 947 -27.49 -39.14 2.08
CA ILE A 947 -28.11 -39.15 3.42
C ILE A 947 -29.60 -39.41 3.23
N LEU A 948 -30.11 -40.52 3.79
CA LEU A 948 -31.52 -40.93 3.65
C LEU A 948 -32.35 -40.54 4.87
N ALA A 949 -31.82 -40.77 6.07
CA ALA A 949 -32.49 -40.45 7.33
C ALA A 949 -31.48 -40.13 8.44
N ILE A 950 -31.93 -39.39 9.45
CA ILE A 950 -31.23 -39.21 10.72
C ILE A 950 -32.19 -39.55 11.86
N ASN A 951 -31.74 -40.34 12.83
CA ASN A 951 -32.55 -40.88 13.92
C ASN A 951 -33.84 -41.58 13.43
N LYS A 952 -33.78 -42.18 12.24
CA LYS A 952 -34.89 -42.81 11.47
C LYS A 952 -35.96 -41.84 10.95
N GLU A 953 -35.80 -40.53 11.08
CA GLU A 953 -36.57 -39.52 10.37
C GLU A 953 -35.95 -39.28 8.97
N PRO A 954 -36.67 -39.47 7.84
CA PRO A 954 -36.13 -39.21 6.51
C PRO A 954 -35.73 -37.75 6.30
N ILE A 955 -34.71 -37.47 5.48
CA ILE A 955 -34.16 -36.12 5.26
C ILE A 955 -34.20 -35.70 3.79
N THR A 956 -34.59 -34.45 3.55
CA THR A 956 -34.86 -33.88 2.22
C THR A 956 -34.28 -32.48 1.99
N CYS A 957 -34.06 -31.68 3.03
CA CYS A 957 -33.44 -30.35 2.93
C CYS A 957 -32.40 -30.11 4.04
N PHE A 958 -31.56 -29.08 3.92
CA PHE A 958 -30.50 -28.83 4.91
C PHE A 958 -31.06 -28.51 6.30
N LEU A 959 -32.19 -27.79 6.36
CA LEU A 959 -32.90 -27.46 7.61
C LEU A 959 -33.32 -28.71 8.41
N ASP A 960 -33.55 -29.85 7.78
CA ASP A 960 -33.78 -31.12 8.49
C ASP A 960 -32.55 -31.54 9.33
N ILE A 961 -31.35 -31.35 8.78
CA ILE A 961 -30.08 -31.69 9.45
C ILE A 961 -29.78 -30.68 10.55
N GLU A 962 -30.03 -29.39 10.33
CA GLU A 962 -29.88 -28.36 11.35
C GLU A 962 -30.83 -28.59 12.52
N ASN A 963 -32.10 -28.89 12.25
CA ASN A 963 -33.08 -29.27 13.27
C ASN A 963 -32.66 -30.56 14.01
N ALA A 964 -32.12 -31.56 13.31
CA ALA A 964 -31.60 -32.78 13.94
C ALA A 964 -30.39 -32.51 14.85
N CYS A 965 -29.52 -31.56 14.49
CA CYS A 965 -28.43 -31.11 15.35
C CYS A 965 -28.98 -30.35 16.57
N GLN A 966 -29.90 -29.40 16.38
CA GLN A 966 -30.49 -28.61 17.47
C GLN A 966 -31.31 -29.46 18.46
N LYS A 967 -31.92 -30.57 18.02
CA LYS A 967 -32.57 -31.55 18.91
C LYS A 967 -31.59 -32.12 19.97
N LEU A 968 -30.31 -32.28 19.65
CA LEU A 968 -29.31 -32.79 20.59
C LEU A 968 -29.03 -31.80 21.74
N ASP A 969 -29.02 -30.49 21.46
CA ASP A 969 -28.75 -29.45 22.46
C ASP A 969 -29.84 -29.36 23.55
N GLN A 970 -31.00 -29.99 23.33
CA GLN A 970 -32.08 -30.10 24.32
C GLN A 970 -31.94 -31.35 25.23
N SER A 971 -31.09 -32.31 24.86
CA SER A 971 -30.86 -33.55 25.61
C SER A 971 -29.54 -33.52 26.37
N ILE A 972 -29.64 -33.40 27.70
CA ILE A 972 -28.52 -33.22 28.64
C ILE A 972 -27.50 -34.38 28.55
N ASP A 973 -27.96 -35.61 28.32
CA ASP A 973 -27.13 -36.82 28.26
C ASP A 973 -26.67 -37.20 26.82
N SER A 974 -26.64 -36.27 25.87
CA SER A 974 -26.26 -36.58 24.49
C SER A 974 -24.76 -36.40 24.19
N ASP A 975 -24.10 -37.49 23.77
CA ASP A 975 -22.68 -37.51 23.33
C ASP A 975 -22.39 -36.67 22.05
N GLY A 976 -23.35 -35.86 21.58
CA GLY A 976 -23.25 -35.12 20.32
C GLY A 976 -23.25 -36.02 19.07
N LEU A 977 -23.75 -37.25 19.17
CA LEU A 977 -23.77 -38.25 18.10
C LEU A 977 -25.12 -38.26 17.37
N LEU A 978 -25.08 -38.36 16.04
CA LEU A 978 -26.25 -38.57 15.17
C LEU A 978 -26.23 -39.99 14.60
N ASN A 979 -27.36 -40.70 14.67
CA ASN A 979 -27.52 -41.97 13.98
C ASN A 979 -28.02 -41.70 12.56
N MET A 980 -27.16 -41.89 11.55
CA MET A 980 -27.40 -41.52 10.15
C MET A 980 -27.52 -42.77 9.27
N THR A 981 -28.68 -42.94 8.63
CA THR A 981 -28.86 -43.96 7.59
C THR A 981 -28.42 -43.37 6.25
N ILE A 982 -27.33 -43.90 5.68
CA ILE A 982 -26.77 -43.47 4.40
C ILE A 982 -26.90 -44.56 3.32
N PHE A 983 -26.71 -44.16 2.07
CA PHE A 983 -26.59 -45.06 0.93
C PHE A 983 -25.24 -44.87 0.23
N ARG A 984 -24.42 -45.94 0.24
CA ARG A 984 -23.09 -46.03 -0.37
C ARG A 984 -23.03 -47.24 -1.30
N GLN A 985 -22.64 -47.03 -2.56
CA GLN A 985 -22.39 -48.09 -3.56
C GLN A 985 -23.48 -49.19 -3.66
N GLY A 986 -24.77 -48.82 -3.65
CA GLY A 986 -25.87 -49.78 -3.76
C GLY A 986 -26.33 -50.41 -2.44
N LYS A 987 -25.75 -50.02 -1.29
CA LYS A 987 -26.09 -50.54 0.03
C LYS A 987 -26.54 -49.43 0.98
N GLU A 988 -27.50 -49.78 1.83
CA GLU A 988 -27.92 -49.00 2.99
C GLU A 988 -26.99 -49.31 4.17
N ILE A 989 -26.52 -48.28 4.88
CA ILE A 989 -25.58 -48.38 6.00
C ILE A 989 -26.01 -47.40 7.08
N ASP A 990 -26.26 -47.88 8.30
CA ASP A 990 -26.40 -47.03 9.48
C ASP A 990 -25.01 -46.69 10.05
N LEU A 991 -24.74 -45.40 10.24
CA LEU A 991 -23.49 -44.87 10.81
C LEU A 991 -23.79 -43.96 12.01
N ILE A 992 -22.94 -44.01 13.03
CA ILE A 992 -22.99 -43.07 14.16
C ILE A 992 -21.94 -41.98 13.89
N VAL A 993 -22.39 -40.77 13.59
CA VAL A 993 -21.54 -39.65 13.15
C VAL A 993 -21.53 -38.55 14.21
N GLY A 994 -20.34 -38.07 14.59
CA GLY A 994 -20.20 -37.00 15.58
C GLY A 994 -20.50 -35.61 15.01
N THR A 995 -21.18 -34.77 15.79
CA THR A 995 -21.36 -33.35 15.51
C THR A 995 -20.23 -32.51 16.10
N ASP A 996 -19.89 -31.43 15.41
CA ASP A 996 -18.90 -30.44 15.86
C ASP A 996 -19.62 -29.16 16.31
N VAL A 997 -18.97 -28.41 17.20
CA VAL A 997 -19.56 -27.22 17.84
C VAL A 997 -18.68 -26.02 17.55
N ARG A 998 -19.29 -24.93 17.11
CA ARG A 998 -18.62 -23.67 16.79
C ARG A 998 -19.24 -22.52 17.58
N ASP A 999 -18.41 -21.57 17.96
CA ASP A 999 -18.80 -20.25 18.44
C ASP A 999 -18.94 -19.26 17.28
N GLY A 1000 -19.45 -18.07 17.59
CA GLY A 1000 -19.65 -16.99 16.61
C GLY A 1000 -18.50 -15.98 16.50
N ASN A 1001 -17.35 -16.21 17.13
CA ASN A 1001 -16.29 -15.19 17.18
C ASN A 1001 -15.37 -15.19 15.94
N GLY A 1002 -15.36 -16.27 15.15
CA GLY A 1002 -14.41 -16.44 14.04
C GLY A 1002 -12.98 -16.66 14.54
N SER A 1003 -11.98 -16.26 13.75
CA SER A 1003 -10.56 -16.34 14.15
C SER A 1003 -10.24 -15.32 15.25
N THR A 1004 -9.93 -15.80 16.46
CA THR A 1004 -9.72 -14.98 17.69
C THR A 1004 -8.26 -14.72 18.07
N ARG A 1005 -7.30 -15.31 17.35
CA ARG A 1005 -5.85 -15.17 17.59
C ARG A 1005 -5.09 -15.13 16.27
N MET A 1006 -4.11 -14.24 16.17
CA MET A 1006 -3.11 -14.23 15.10
C MET A 1006 -1.72 -13.85 15.61
N VAL A 1007 -0.69 -14.23 14.87
CA VAL A 1007 0.72 -13.89 15.14
C VAL A 1007 1.33 -13.19 13.93
N ASN A 1008 2.11 -12.15 14.17
CA ASN A 1008 3.09 -11.64 13.20
C ASN A 1008 4.47 -12.19 13.57
N TRP A 1009 5.06 -12.97 12.65
CA TRP A 1009 6.46 -13.39 12.73
C TRP A 1009 7.18 -12.98 11.45
N CYS A 1010 8.24 -12.18 11.58
CA CYS A 1010 9.06 -11.68 10.48
C CYS A 1010 8.26 -11.04 9.32
N GLY A 1011 7.08 -10.47 9.59
CA GLY A 1011 6.18 -9.89 8.60
C GLY A 1011 5.19 -10.86 7.93
N SER A 1012 5.13 -12.12 8.36
CA SER A 1012 4.05 -13.06 7.99
C SER A 1012 2.94 -12.99 9.03
N ILE A 1013 1.70 -12.82 8.57
CA ILE A 1013 0.48 -12.91 9.39
C ILE A 1013 -0.02 -14.36 9.38
N ILE A 1014 -0.04 -14.96 10.56
CA ILE A 1014 -0.18 -16.39 10.79
C ILE A 1014 -1.38 -16.64 11.72
N GLN A 1015 -2.22 -17.61 11.37
CA GLN A 1015 -3.37 -18.05 12.16
C GLN A 1015 -3.55 -19.58 12.10
N ASP A 1016 -4.42 -20.14 12.93
CA ASP A 1016 -4.84 -21.54 12.80
C ASP A 1016 -5.70 -21.75 11.52
N PRO A 1017 -5.73 -22.96 10.92
CA PRO A 1017 -6.49 -23.20 9.69
C PRO A 1017 -8.00 -22.95 9.82
N HIS A 1018 -8.49 -21.84 9.25
CA HIS A 1018 -9.89 -21.42 9.36
C HIS A 1018 -10.85 -22.28 8.52
N SER A 1019 -12.15 -22.15 8.78
CA SER A 1019 -13.18 -23.05 8.21
C SER A 1019 -13.17 -23.14 6.68
N ALA A 1020 -12.85 -22.05 5.98
CA ALA A 1020 -12.77 -22.03 4.51
C ALA A 1020 -11.57 -22.84 3.96
N VAL A 1021 -10.42 -22.84 4.65
CA VAL A 1021 -9.28 -23.71 4.31
C VAL A 1021 -9.62 -25.17 4.60
N ARG A 1022 -10.24 -25.44 5.75
CA ARG A 1022 -10.70 -26.80 6.12
C ARG A 1022 -11.74 -27.35 5.15
N ALA A 1023 -12.57 -26.49 4.56
CA ALA A 1023 -13.56 -26.84 3.53
C ALA A 1023 -12.97 -27.13 2.14
N LEU A 1024 -11.63 -27.13 1.98
CA LEU A 1024 -10.95 -27.71 0.82
C LEU A 1024 -10.82 -29.25 0.91
N GLY A 1025 -11.06 -29.84 2.08
CA GLY A 1025 -10.94 -31.29 2.30
C GLY A 1025 -9.50 -31.80 2.37
N PHE A 1026 -8.52 -30.92 2.64
CA PHE A 1026 -7.12 -31.28 2.86
C PHE A 1026 -6.48 -30.43 3.96
N LEU A 1027 -5.72 -31.07 4.84
CA LEU A 1027 -4.78 -30.47 5.79
C LEU A 1027 -3.51 -31.34 5.80
N PRO A 1028 -2.33 -30.81 6.21
CA PRO A 1028 -1.12 -31.62 6.34
C PRO A 1028 -1.31 -32.80 7.31
N GLU A 1029 -0.87 -34.00 6.92
CA GLU A 1029 -0.90 -35.21 7.76
C GLU A 1029 0.02 -35.11 8.99
N GLU A 1030 1.00 -34.23 8.90
CA GLU A 1030 2.11 -34.05 9.85
C GLU A 1030 1.72 -33.19 11.08
N GLY A 1031 0.42 -32.91 11.25
CA GLY A 1031 -0.16 -31.99 12.22
C GLY A 1031 -0.91 -30.85 11.51
N HIS A 1032 -1.96 -30.32 12.14
CA HIS A 1032 -2.81 -29.25 11.58
C HIS A 1032 -2.16 -27.85 11.66
N GLY A 1033 -0.91 -27.77 11.19
CA GLY A 1033 0.02 -26.68 11.40
C GLY A 1033 -0.40 -25.32 10.85
N VAL A 1034 0.41 -24.32 11.17
CA VAL A 1034 0.01 -22.91 11.19
C VAL A 1034 -0.11 -22.31 9.80
N TYR A 1035 -1.24 -21.67 9.52
CA TYR A 1035 -1.57 -21.16 8.18
C TYR A 1035 -1.11 -19.71 7.97
N VAL A 1036 -0.37 -19.46 6.91
CA VAL A 1036 0.03 -18.11 6.47
C VAL A 1036 -1.12 -17.47 5.70
N ALA A 1037 -1.80 -16.52 6.34
CA ALA A 1037 -2.91 -15.77 5.76
C ALA A 1037 -2.42 -14.64 4.85
N ARG A 1038 -1.37 -13.91 5.24
CA ARG A 1038 -0.84 -12.74 4.50
C ARG A 1038 0.65 -12.52 4.79
N TRP A 1039 1.35 -11.81 3.91
CA TRP A 1039 2.68 -11.25 4.18
C TRP A 1039 2.66 -9.72 4.05
N CYS A 1040 3.56 -9.05 4.75
CA CYS A 1040 3.81 -7.61 4.58
C CYS A 1040 4.92 -7.39 3.54
N HIS A 1041 4.79 -6.35 2.70
CA HIS A 1041 5.90 -5.90 1.87
C HIS A 1041 7.03 -5.31 2.74
N GLY A 1042 8.28 -5.38 2.26
CA GLY A 1042 9.45 -4.94 3.03
C GLY A 1042 9.90 -5.89 4.15
N SER A 1043 9.33 -7.09 4.23
CA SER A 1043 9.63 -8.06 5.29
C SER A 1043 10.66 -9.12 4.91
N PRO A 1044 11.30 -9.80 5.89
CA PRO A 1044 12.08 -11.00 5.65
C PRO A 1044 11.28 -12.11 4.95
N VAL A 1045 10.00 -12.30 5.26
CA VAL A 1045 9.17 -13.32 4.58
C VAL A 1045 8.97 -13.00 3.10
N HIS A 1046 8.85 -11.72 2.75
CA HIS A 1046 8.82 -11.24 1.37
C HIS A 1046 10.17 -11.44 0.64
N ARG A 1047 11.31 -11.28 1.34
CA ARG A 1047 12.66 -11.57 0.80
C ARG A 1047 12.87 -13.05 0.51
N TYR A 1048 12.49 -13.95 1.43
CA TYR A 1048 12.80 -15.38 1.36
C TYR A 1048 11.68 -16.26 0.77
N GLY A 1049 10.56 -15.67 0.34
CA GLY A 1049 9.51 -16.36 -0.43
C GLY A 1049 8.46 -17.10 0.40
N LEU A 1050 8.29 -16.74 1.67
CA LEU A 1050 7.21 -17.26 2.52
C LEU A 1050 5.93 -16.44 2.29
N TYR A 1051 5.25 -16.76 1.19
CA TYR A 1051 3.97 -16.17 0.80
C TYR A 1051 2.77 -16.88 1.46
N ALA A 1052 1.58 -16.28 1.33
CA ALA A 1052 0.32 -16.86 1.79
C ALA A 1052 -0.03 -18.18 1.09
N LEU A 1053 -1.12 -18.82 1.54
CA LEU A 1053 -1.63 -20.10 1.02
C LEU A 1053 -0.67 -21.28 1.31
N GLN A 1054 0.10 -21.16 2.39
CA GLN A 1054 1.04 -22.15 2.88
C GLN A 1054 0.82 -22.44 4.37
N TRP A 1055 0.95 -23.70 4.77
CA TRP A 1055 1.07 -24.10 6.17
C TRP A 1055 2.55 -24.20 6.55
N ILE A 1056 2.91 -23.71 7.74
CA ILE A 1056 4.20 -23.96 8.41
C ILE A 1056 4.05 -25.22 9.26
N VAL A 1057 4.91 -26.21 9.01
CA VAL A 1057 4.79 -27.56 9.58
C VAL A 1057 6.02 -27.95 10.42
N GLU A 1058 7.18 -27.39 10.11
CA GLU A 1058 8.44 -27.65 10.82
C GLU A 1058 9.29 -26.38 10.86
N VAL A 1059 9.88 -26.05 12.01
CA VAL A 1059 10.80 -24.92 12.20
C VAL A 1059 12.06 -25.43 12.90
N ASN A 1060 13.22 -25.31 12.27
CA ASN A 1060 14.52 -25.83 12.75
C ASN A 1060 14.49 -27.31 13.19
N GLY A 1061 13.66 -28.15 12.54
CA GLY A 1061 13.51 -29.58 12.86
C GLY A 1061 12.46 -29.88 13.94
N GLN A 1062 11.88 -28.87 14.57
CA GLN A 1062 10.77 -29.02 15.52
C GLN A 1062 9.43 -28.96 14.77
N PRO A 1063 8.50 -29.91 14.98
CA PRO A 1063 7.17 -29.88 14.37
C PRO A 1063 6.32 -28.76 14.98
N THR A 1064 5.49 -28.11 14.17
CA THR A 1064 4.59 -27.03 14.59
C THR A 1064 3.13 -27.38 14.27
N PRO A 1065 2.51 -28.32 15.03
CA PRO A 1065 1.16 -28.83 14.75
C PRO A 1065 0.04 -27.86 15.11
N ASP A 1066 0.35 -26.80 15.86
CA ASP A 1066 -0.56 -25.75 16.33
C ASP A 1066 0.19 -24.42 16.53
N LEU A 1067 -0.56 -23.32 16.68
CA LEU A 1067 -0.02 -21.96 16.85
C LEU A 1067 0.78 -21.75 18.14
N GLU A 1068 0.47 -22.44 19.25
CA GLU A 1068 1.21 -22.26 20.51
C GLU A 1068 2.58 -22.96 20.46
N SER A 1069 2.63 -24.17 19.90
CA SER A 1069 3.86 -24.91 19.61
C SER A 1069 4.80 -24.08 18.71
N PHE A 1070 4.26 -23.45 17.66
CA PHE A 1070 5.00 -22.51 16.81
C PHE A 1070 5.54 -21.31 17.60
N ILE A 1071 4.71 -20.67 18.42
CA ILE A 1071 5.13 -19.55 19.27
C ILE A 1071 6.25 -19.97 20.24
N GLN A 1072 6.20 -21.19 20.80
CA GLN A 1072 7.25 -21.70 21.68
C GLN A 1072 8.59 -21.89 20.96
N VAL A 1073 8.59 -22.42 19.73
CA VAL A 1073 9.81 -22.53 18.91
C VAL A 1073 10.35 -21.13 18.55
N VAL A 1074 9.50 -20.22 18.09
CA VAL A 1074 9.89 -18.86 17.69
C VAL A 1074 10.44 -18.02 18.86
N LYS A 1075 9.96 -18.23 20.09
CA LYS A 1075 10.54 -17.62 21.30
C LYS A 1075 12.03 -17.96 21.48
N GLY A 1076 12.50 -19.11 20.99
CA GLY A 1076 13.91 -19.52 21.04
C GLY A 1076 14.83 -18.74 20.10
N LEU A 1077 14.42 -18.54 18.85
CA LEU A 1077 15.27 -18.09 17.72
C LEU A 1077 15.92 -16.71 17.91
N GLU A 1078 17.22 -16.57 17.62
CA GLU A 1078 17.99 -15.33 17.84
C GLU A 1078 17.80 -14.29 16.70
N ASP A 1079 18.25 -13.04 16.92
CA ASP A 1079 18.27 -12.02 15.85
C ASP A 1079 19.31 -12.39 14.79
N ARG A 1080 18.98 -12.19 13.51
CA ARG A 1080 19.81 -12.51 12.34
C ARG A 1080 20.20 -13.99 12.18
N GLU A 1081 19.64 -14.89 13.00
CA GLU A 1081 19.76 -16.33 12.82
C GLU A 1081 19.08 -16.78 11.51
N PHE A 1082 19.62 -17.82 10.87
CA PHE A 1082 18.98 -18.48 9.73
C PHE A 1082 18.10 -19.64 10.21
N VAL A 1083 16.80 -19.51 9.94
CA VAL A 1083 15.75 -20.44 10.32
C VAL A 1083 15.36 -21.30 9.13
N ARG A 1084 15.45 -22.63 9.26
CA ARG A 1084 14.96 -23.59 8.26
C ARG A 1084 13.49 -23.86 8.52
N VAL A 1085 12.63 -23.51 7.56
CA VAL A 1085 11.17 -23.65 7.63
C VAL A 1085 10.72 -24.69 6.60
N LYS A 1086 9.96 -25.69 7.00
CA LYS A 1086 9.23 -26.58 6.09
C LYS A 1086 7.80 -26.06 5.94
N THR A 1087 7.38 -25.85 4.71
CA THR A 1087 6.01 -25.46 4.38
C THR A 1087 5.33 -26.49 3.51
N VAL A 1088 3.99 -26.49 3.52
CA VAL A 1088 3.15 -27.22 2.57
C VAL A 1088 2.23 -26.21 1.90
N HIS A 1089 2.14 -26.22 0.57
CA HIS A 1089 1.21 -25.37 -0.18
C HIS A 1089 -0.16 -26.04 -0.33
N LEU A 1090 -1.23 -25.30 -0.65
CA LEU A 1090 -2.60 -25.82 -0.93
C LEU A 1090 -2.69 -26.99 -1.94
N ASN A 1091 -1.62 -27.28 -2.70
CA ASN A 1091 -1.56 -28.40 -3.65
C ASN A 1091 -0.86 -29.66 -3.09
N GLY A 1092 -0.69 -29.73 -1.76
CA GLY A 1092 -0.05 -30.84 -1.05
C GLY A 1092 1.47 -30.96 -1.23
N LYS A 1093 2.11 -30.06 -1.99
CA LYS A 1093 3.57 -30.14 -2.22
C LYS A 1093 4.34 -29.51 -1.05
N PRO A 1094 5.20 -30.26 -0.35
CA PRO A 1094 6.09 -29.70 0.63
C PRO A 1094 7.21 -28.89 -0.04
N ARG A 1095 7.67 -27.84 0.65
CA ARG A 1095 8.84 -27.04 0.33
C ARG A 1095 9.67 -26.84 1.60
N VAL A 1096 10.96 -26.56 1.42
CA VAL A 1096 11.85 -26.11 2.50
C VAL A 1096 12.41 -24.77 2.09
N LEU A 1097 12.28 -23.79 2.97
CA LEU A 1097 12.77 -22.43 2.82
C LEU A 1097 13.76 -22.13 3.95
N THR A 1098 14.66 -21.17 3.72
CA THR A 1098 15.52 -20.60 4.75
C THR A 1098 15.19 -19.12 4.89
N LEU A 1099 14.80 -18.70 6.10
CA LEU A 1099 14.48 -17.32 6.42
C LEU A 1099 15.46 -16.78 7.45
N LYS A 1100 15.93 -15.55 7.27
CA LYS A 1100 16.75 -14.86 8.27
C LYS A 1100 15.86 -13.96 9.14
N GLN A 1101 15.98 -14.08 10.46
CA GLN A 1101 15.16 -13.30 11.40
C GLN A 1101 15.66 -11.85 11.54
N ASP A 1102 14.74 -10.90 11.66
CA ASP A 1102 15.02 -9.45 11.87
C ASP A 1102 14.09 -8.92 12.97
N LEU A 1103 14.59 -8.90 14.20
CA LEU A 1103 13.86 -8.38 15.36
C LEU A 1103 13.97 -6.86 15.51
N HIS A 1104 14.70 -6.17 14.63
CA HIS A 1104 14.92 -4.72 14.67
C HIS A 1104 13.78 -3.98 13.97
N TYR A 1105 13.39 -4.41 12.77
CA TYR A 1105 12.24 -3.83 12.04
C TYR A 1105 10.98 -4.69 12.07
N TRP A 1106 11.10 -5.99 12.38
CA TRP A 1106 9.99 -6.96 12.40
C TRP A 1106 9.92 -7.79 13.70
N PRO A 1107 9.75 -7.14 14.87
CA PRO A 1107 9.54 -7.83 16.14
C PRO A 1107 8.33 -8.77 16.07
N THR A 1108 8.42 -9.91 16.77
CA THR A 1108 7.37 -10.92 16.82
C THR A 1108 6.32 -10.57 17.88
N TRP A 1109 5.04 -10.60 17.52
CA TRP A 1109 3.93 -10.27 18.41
C TRP A 1109 2.66 -11.05 18.07
N GLU A 1110 1.79 -11.24 19.06
CA GLU A 1110 0.45 -11.79 18.89
C GLU A 1110 -0.63 -10.71 19.05
N LEU A 1111 -1.77 -10.92 18.41
CA LEU A 1111 -3.02 -10.23 18.65
C LEU A 1111 -4.06 -11.27 19.08
N THR A 1112 -4.58 -11.13 20.30
CA THR A 1112 -5.56 -12.03 20.92
C THR A 1112 -6.83 -11.27 21.28
N PHE A 1113 -7.98 -11.80 20.92
CA PHE A 1113 -9.27 -11.31 21.37
C PHE A 1113 -9.56 -11.78 22.81
N GLU A 1114 -9.94 -10.87 23.71
CA GLU A 1114 -10.37 -11.20 25.08
C GLU A 1114 -11.88 -10.99 25.24
N PRO A 1115 -12.71 -12.07 25.31
CA PRO A 1115 -14.16 -11.95 25.44
C PRO A 1115 -14.65 -11.26 26.72
N GLU A 1116 -13.85 -11.29 27.79
CA GLU A 1116 -14.17 -10.66 29.08
C GLU A 1116 -14.14 -9.12 29.04
N THR A 1117 -13.41 -8.54 28.08
CA THR A 1117 -13.25 -7.09 27.90
C THR A 1117 -13.65 -6.61 26.50
N ASP A 1118 -14.22 -7.50 25.67
CA ASP A 1118 -14.58 -7.33 24.26
C ASP A 1118 -13.54 -6.55 23.44
N THR A 1119 -12.26 -6.86 23.66
CA THR A 1119 -11.15 -6.09 23.10
C THR A 1119 -10.03 -6.97 22.62
N TRP A 1120 -9.43 -6.56 21.51
CA TRP A 1120 -8.21 -7.13 20.98
C TRP A 1120 -7.01 -6.58 21.76
N LYS A 1121 -6.16 -7.46 22.31
CA LYS A 1121 -4.91 -7.06 22.95
C LYS A 1121 -3.71 -7.54 22.14
N ARG A 1122 -2.83 -6.59 21.81
CA ARG A 1122 -1.54 -6.82 21.17
C ARG A 1122 -0.48 -7.10 22.23
N ARG A 1123 0.27 -8.19 22.06
CA ARG A 1123 1.36 -8.57 22.97
C ARG A 1123 2.64 -8.87 22.21
N THR A 1124 3.72 -8.16 22.53
CA THR A 1124 5.05 -8.49 22.01
C THR A 1124 5.53 -9.82 22.59
N ILE A 1125 5.86 -10.77 21.72
CA ILE A 1125 6.41 -12.09 22.08
C ILE A 1125 7.94 -12.01 22.16
N LYS A 1126 8.57 -11.43 21.13
CA LYS A 1126 10.02 -11.25 21.06
C LYS A 1126 10.36 -10.00 20.25
N ALA A 1127 11.20 -9.15 20.81
CA ALA A 1127 11.82 -8.01 20.15
C ALA A 1127 13.30 -7.98 20.55
N LEU A 1128 14.12 -7.21 19.82
CA LEU A 1128 15.41 -6.81 20.35
C LEU A 1128 15.20 -6.08 21.69
N GLN A 1129 15.89 -6.49 22.74
CA GLN A 1129 15.97 -5.66 23.95
C GLN A 1129 16.64 -4.34 23.56
N PRO A 1130 16.14 -3.18 24.03
CA PRO A 1130 16.87 -1.94 23.86
C PRO A 1130 18.20 -2.08 24.61
N THR A 1131 19.29 -2.18 23.86
CA THR A 1131 20.64 -2.16 24.41
C THR A 1131 20.80 -0.88 25.21
N GLY A 1132 21.04 -1.00 26.51
CA GLY A 1132 21.13 0.16 27.41
C GLY A 1132 22.13 1.18 26.89
N ALA A 1133 21.66 2.43 26.78
CA ALA A 1133 22.47 3.60 26.47
C ALA A 1133 23.05 4.21 27.75
#